data_AF-A0A2C5WWP4-F1
#
_entry.id   AF-A0A2C5WWP4-F1
#
_cell.length_a   1.000
_cell.length_b   1.000
_cell.length_c   1.000
_cell.angle_alpha   90.00
_cell.angle_beta   90.00
_cell.angle_gamma   90.00
#
_symmetry.space_group_name_H-M   'P 1'
#
loop_
_entity.id
_entity.type
_entity.pdbx_description
1 polymer ?
#
loop_
_entity_poly.entity_id
_entity_poly.type
_entity_poly.pdbx_seq_one_letter_code
_entity_poly.pdbx_strand_id
1 'polypeptide(L)'
;MENQGIAPMPVMEGVAPNAEMADVDDLFGDGDGDGTSMMEQADFDMDNTTMDLPAAAQGPTSASAPYRPPLPSELRMRLDQLKIRGCCQMIAWSRCGTVASISPDGKAVELRFLRIDSDTGEWGLSEPTTSELVHGIDNIPLIHLAWAATKNPELAVFDVLGRVTILSFVSLNNAGYSRKWVSDSLDDLNSVVGCHWLTPVPPGRQYHILNGPAIKENGSDMFRYESSFVHAFPPYHPHPGRSALLCITDNGLLKLFYPGSKAEKVEETTHELESIIVSEDQITHASVCSDKTGLMAVIATASKQLRVIQINIDWGISGEGGNKLPINPMLTEQHVAATTWYQGTNKSCSPLDHAMAKITHLEILASLTDPNTKKWANGIVMSVRSYAPSDPSPHYEPQSVLDRWEIVQEQQTPLLKAFESLGTRRPNASQNSFRLNRLEPVVFNRVIVNIHQMQLGRVLFITFADGSVEYRDRFTMELLYNDSNYTKVHSLHQTGMQFEDQSSCLNVAFSPTGCSMVQICNDKKIKWRKLHTNDDIGENMKTDQQYAAIIAGLTLAAGSCSPSQASFEDVLAIARTMREKPNFIADFIQETTRMLKMVVDYSEESHHDSLVRNYNLQLALSMLCHLGFNGQYKKRSFSGKIAKLSLHARSVIVIVSISSNTPPHLREKLSPLDEPEVVDALTGCHKWSIDLMCWLLDSLFELLQDKEFLELLQQPRGAAEIGNLLQKRNNIALHFVLSSSSRGFMVAILRRLQHMDGLSKKATGFYERNYNPNDSQANLALYRAYSRMHKVMESSLFKFEELERFFSSIAADIRTSYQHLQTVMIKRQQQMGPHNQPPEQAMQQIEAGMKSMQSKNELGLLISPHIPQVLIQVVKKLFATDLPNLRAKMDQKKLLFHDYTLIEAEDSPEALLERKNRGVLVDSFKHVLLPSAEVLAQKKTVQGENYQGGLGGVGSFPSPHIKAPVSTGKLRRCTRCAAAMEDIYGHKSGLTYVLAQLRVCACGGYWGLTPRGQTKV
;
A
#
# COMPACT_ATOMS: atom_id res chain seq x y z
N MET A 1 -4.40 44.16 -2.58
CA MET A 1 -4.54 45.01 -3.77
C MET A 1 -5.70 44.48 -4.60
N GLU A 2 -6.31 45.33 -5.41
CA GLU A 2 -7.77 45.37 -5.56
C GLU A 2 -8.36 44.69 -6.82
N ASN A 3 -9.70 44.68 -6.86
CA ASN A 3 -10.52 44.15 -7.95
C ASN A 3 -10.40 44.94 -9.26
N GLN A 4 -10.49 44.22 -10.38
CA GLN A 4 -11.31 44.52 -11.58
C GLN A 4 -11.20 43.33 -12.55
N GLY A 5 -12.19 42.97 -13.37
CA GLY A 5 -13.56 43.50 -13.49
C GLY A 5 -14.06 43.41 -14.94
N ILE A 6 -14.70 42.30 -15.34
CA ILE A 6 -15.26 42.09 -16.69
C ILE A 6 -16.66 41.47 -16.59
N ALA A 7 -17.61 41.93 -17.42
CA ALA A 7 -19.02 41.56 -17.40
C ALA A 7 -19.37 40.46 -18.45
N PRO A 8 -20.50 39.74 -18.29
CA PRO A 8 -20.97 38.74 -19.26
C PRO A 8 -21.72 39.37 -20.44
N MET A 9 -21.84 38.62 -21.54
CA MET A 9 -22.78 38.89 -22.65
C MET A 9 -23.76 37.72 -22.85
N PRO A 10 -24.93 37.93 -23.48
CA PRO A 10 -26.14 37.16 -23.19
C PRO A 10 -26.44 35.98 -24.13
N VAL A 11 -27.45 35.21 -23.74
CA VAL A 11 -28.08 34.11 -24.49
C VAL A 11 -28.85 34.62 -25.71
N MET A 12 -28.93 33.81 -26.76
CA MET A 12 -30.00 33.88 -27.77
C MET A 12 -30.70 32.52 -27.88
N GLU A 13 -32.03 32.54 -27.91
CA GLU A 13 -32.89 31.38 -28.18
C GLU A 13 -33.26 31.32 -29.67
N GLY A 14 -33.61 30.13 -30.19
CA GLY A 14 -33.81 29.94 -31.63
C GLY A 14 -34.51 28.65 -32.05
N VAL A 15 -35.80 28.54 -31.68
CA VAL A 15 -36.94 27.99 -32.47
C VAL A 15 -36.72 26.78 -33.40
N ALA A 16 -37.57 25.75 -33.23
CA ALA A 16 -37.78 24.64 -34.17
C ALA A 16 -39.14 24.75 -34.92
N PRO A 17 -39.32 24.04 -36.05
CA PRO A 17 -40.65 23.70 -36.58
C PRO A 17 -40.87 22.19 -36.85
N ASN A 18 -42.14 21.77 -36.95
CA ASN A 18 -42.60 20.39 -37.19
C ASN A 18 -42.99 20.12 -38.66
N ALA A 19 -42.96 18.84 -39.05
CA ALA A 19 -43.88 18.11 -39.98
C ALA A 19 -43.49 16.60 -39.88
N GLU A 20 -44.34 15.58 -39.69
CA GLU A 20 -45.66 15.20 -40.24
C GLU A 20 -45.68 15.04 -41.78
N MET A 21 -46.38 14.08 -42.40
CA MET A 21 -46.74 12.68 -42.09
C MET A 21 -47.34 12.09 -43.41
N ALA A 22 -47.39 10.77 -43.60
CA ALA A 22 -48.15 10.16 -44.70
C ALA A 22 -48.54 8.68 -44.44
N ASP A 23 -49.79 8.38 -44.74
CA ASP A 23 -50.53 7.10 -44.63
C ASP A 23 -50.48 6.30 -45.97
N VAL A 24 -51.07 5.10 -46.24
CA VAL A 24 -51.55 3.85 -45.56
C VAL A 24 -51.76 2.81 -46.72
N ASP A 25 -52.51 1.72 -46.50
CA ASP A 25 -53.11 0.74 -47.45
C ASP A 25 -52.41 -0.64 -47.50
N ASP A 26 -53.09 -1.80 -47.48
CA ASP A 26 -54.54 -2.10 -47.48
C ASP A 26 -54.89 -3.51 -46.87
N LEU A 27 -56.18 -3.86 -46.86
CA LEU A 27 -56.84 -5.20 -46.81
C LEU A 27 -57.26 -5.82 -45.45
N PHE A 28 -58.51 -5.47 -45.07
CA PHE A 28 -59.65 -6.28 -44.55
C PHE A 28 -59.55 -7.83 -44.58
N GLY A 29 -60.26 -8.67 -43.79
CA GLY A 29 -61.52 -8.52 -43.01
C GLY A 29 -62.65 -9.38 -43.64
N ASP A 30 -63.57 -10.09 -42.96
CA ASP A 30 -63.90 -10.38 -41.54
C ASP A 30 -64.50 -11.84 -41.47
N GLY A 31 -65.31 -12.38 -40.53
CA GLY A 31 -66.03 -11.95 -39.31
C GLY A 31 -67.03 -13.05 -38.82
N ASP A 32 -67.47 -13.01 -37.54
CA ASP A 32 -68.59 -13.77 -36.87
C ASP A 32 -68.56 -15.33 -36.88
N GLY A 33 -69.29 -16.11 -36.04
CA GLY A 33 -70.16 -15.84 -34.86
C GLY A 33 -70.93 -17.11 -34.37
N ASP A 34 -71.28 -17.19 -33.07
CA ASP A 34 -72.14 -18.22 -32.36
C ASP A 34 -71.77 -19.73 -32.43
N GLY A 35 -72.22 -20.64 -31.53
CA GLY A 35 -72.92 -20.49 -30.24
C GLY A 35 -73.61 -21.78 -29.71
N THR A 36 -73.58 -22.06 -28.39
CA THR A 36 -74.39 -23.09 -27.62
C THR A 36 -74.20 -24.60 -27.94
N SER A 37 -74.48 -25.61 -27.08
CA SER A 37 -74.93 -25.71 -25.66
C SER A 37 -74.68 -27.10 -25.00
N MET A 38 -74.32 -27.11 -23.70
CA MET A 38 -74.80 -27.94 -22.56
C MET A 38 -74.84 -29.50 -22.53
N MET A 39 -74.51 -30.04 -21.32
CA MET A 39 -74.96 -31.31 -20.68
C MET A 39 -74.44 -32.67 -21.26
N GLU A 40 -74.17 -33.73 -20.48
CA GLU A 40 -74.05 -33.93 -19.00
C GLU A 40 -73.25 -35.24 -18.68
N GLN A 41 -72.77 -35.40 -17.42
CA GLN A 41 -72.37 -36.65 -16.71
C GLN A 41 -71.25 -37.53 -17.36
N ALA A 42 -70.08 -37.75 -16.73
CA ALA A 42 -69.77 -38.62 -15.57
C ALA A 42 -69.82 -40.15 -15.90
N ASP A 43 -68.87 -41.01 -15.51
CA ASP A 43 -67.68 -40.83 -14.64
C ASP A 43 -66.63 -41.97 -14.80
N PHE A 44 -65.44 -41.80 -14.18
CA PHE A 44 -64.42 -42.82 -13.79
C PHE A 44 -63.49 -43.55 -14.82
N ASP A 45 -62.17 -43.41 -14.58
CA ASP A 45 -61.09 -44.44 -14.50
C ASP A 45 -60.68 -45.35 -15.69
N MET A 46 -59.39 -45.72 -15.90
CA MET A 46 -58.10 -45.31 -15.28
C MET A 46 -56.90 -45.69 -16.22
N ASP A 47 -55.75 -45.02 -16.04
CA ASP A 47 -54.38 -45.42 -16.45
C ASP A 47 -54.05 -45.84 -17.91
N ASN A 48 -53.79 -44.82 -18.72
CA ASN A 48 -52.46 -44.53 -19.28
C ASN A 48 -51.70 -45.63 -20.08
N THR A 49 -51.87 -45.62 -21.40
CA THR A 49 -50.90 -46.18 -22.38
C THR A 49 -50.71 -45.23 -23.56
N THR A 50 -49.47 -45.06 -24.04
CA THR A 50 -49.14 -44.18 -25.18
C THR A 50 -48.25 -44.89 -26.21
N MET A 51 -48.65 -44.86 -27.49
CA MET A 51 -47.76 -45.09 -28.64
C MET A 51 -48.34 -44.44 -29.92
N ASP A 52 -47.50 -43.64 -30.58
CA ASP A 52 -47.49 -43.21 -31.99
C ASP A 52 -48.75 -42.72 -32.76
N LEU A 53 -48.83 -41.38 -32.88
CA LEU A 53 -48.92 -40.60 -34.14
C LEU A 53 -50.23 -40.65 -35.00
N PRO A 54 -50.58 -39.60 -35.79
CA PRO A 54 -49.66 -38.59 -36.38
C PRO A 54 -50.06 -37.10 -36.33
N ALA A 55 -49.04 -36.25 -36.52
CA ALA A 55 -48.98 -34.98 -37.27
C ALA A 55 -49.97 -33.81 -37.06
N ALA A 56 -49.33 -32.63 -36.87
CA ALA A 56 -49.70 -31.33 -37.44
C ALA A 56 -50.84 -30.47 -36.84
N ALA A 57 -50.54 -29.80 -35.72
CA ALA A 57 -50.93 -28.40 -35.50
C ALA A 57 -49.90 -27.70 -34.57
N GLN A 58 -48.99 -26.88 -35.10
CA GLN A 58 -48.01 -26.12 -34.30
C GLN A 58 -48.49 -24.69 -34.08
N GLY A 59 -49.08 -24.43 -32.90
CA GLY A 59 -49.13 -23.10 -32.30
C GLY A 59 -47.93 -22.90 -31.35
N PRO A 60 -47.50 -21.66 -31.07
CA PRO A 60 -46.30 -21.41 -30.26
C PRO A 60 -46.50 -21.88 -28.81
N THR A 61 -45.81 -22.93 -28.42
CA THR A 61 -45.72 -23.37 -27.03
C THR A 61 -45.12 -22.25 -26.18
N SER A 62 -45.73 -21.96 -25.03
CA SER A 62 -45.14 -21.09 -24.03
C SER A 62 -43.78 -21.67 -23.63
N ALA A 63 -42.71 -20.93 -23.93
CA ALA A 63 -41.36 -21.35 -23.60
C ALA A 63 -41.24 -21.52 -22.07
N SER A 64 -40.98 -22.74 -21.62
CA SER A 64 -40.75 -23.03 -20.21
C SER A 64 -39.54 -22.23 -19.74
N ALA A 65 -39.78 -21.29 -18.82
CA ALA A 65 -38.74 -20.40 -18.33
C ALA A 65 -37.56 -21.23 -17.76
N PRO A 66 -36.30 -20.92 -18.12
CA PRO A 66 -35.17 -21.78 -17.83
C PRO A 66 -34.99 -21.93 -16.31
N TYR A 67 -35.07 -23.17 -15.84
CA TYR A 67 -34.88 -23.54 -14.44
C TYR A 67 -33.48 -23.10 -13.98
N ARG A 68 -33.40 -22.01 -13.21
CA ARG A 68 -32.15 -21.56 -12.60
C ARG A 68 -31.94 -22.29 -11.27
N PRO A 69 -30.71 -22.76 -10.96
CA PRO A 69 -30.42 -23.35 -9.66
C PRO A 69 -30.65 -22.32 -8.54
N PRO A 70 -31.16 -22.73 -7.37
CA PRO A 70 -31.38 -21.83 -6.24
C PRO A 70 -30.05 -21.28 -5.70
N LEU A 71 -30.11 -20.11 -5.04
CA LEU A 71 -28.89 -19.48 -4.54
C LEU A 71 -28.23 -20.28 -3.40
N PRO A 72 -26.88 -20.37 -3.39
CA PRO A 72 -26.11 -21.11 -2.38
C PRO A 72 -26.53 -20.80 -0.95
N SER A 73 -26.58 -21.85 -0.12
CA SER A 73 -27.08 -21.76 1.26
C SER A 73 -26.27 -20.79 2.11
N GLU A 74 -24.96 -20.76 1.88
CA GLU A 74 -23.94 -19.95 2.51
C GLU A 74 -24.15 -18.46 2.22
N LEU A 75 -24.62 -18.12 1.02
CA LEU A 75 -24.97 -16.74 0.65
C LEU A 75 -26.25 -16.29 1.37
N ARG A 76 -27.24 -17.17 1.51
CA ARG A 76 -28.47 -16.87 2.26
C ARG A 76 -28.17 -16.68 3.75
N MET A 77 -27.41 -17.59 4.36
CA MET A 77 -26.89 -17.42 5.73
C MET A 77 -26.10 -16.12 5.91
N ARG A 78 -25.26 -15.76 4.92
CA ARG A 78 -24.49 -14.51 4.94
C ARG A 78 -25.37 -13.27 4.88
N LEU A 79 -26.42 -13.28 4.05
CA LEU A 79 -27.40 -12.19 4.02
C LEU A 79 -28.19 -12.11 5.32
N ASP A 80 -28.53 -13.23 5.95
CA ASP A 80 -29.27 -13.23 7.21
C ASP A 80 -28.42 -12.74 8.39
N GLN A 81 -27.10 -12.96 8.38
CA GLN A 81 -26.16 -12.26 9.27
C GLN A 81 -26.16 -10.75 9.06
N LEU A 82 -26.07 -10.30 7.80
CA LEU A 82 -26.08 -8.88 7.45
C LEU A 82 -27.40 -8.20 7.82
N LYS A 83 -28.54 -8.88 7.68
CA LYS A 83 -29.88 -8.37 8.07
C LYS A 83 -30.06 -8.09 9.56
N ILE A 84 -29.14 -8.53 10.43
CA ILE A 84 -29.27 -8.40 11.90
C ILE A 84 -28.14 -7.63 12.57
N ARG A 85 -27.03 -7.31 11.88
CA ARG A 85 -25.93 -6.51 12.45
C ARG A 85 -25.10 -5.79 11.37
N GLY A 86 -24.89 -4.49 11.53
CA GLY A 86 -24.02 -3.72 10.63
C GLY A 86 -22.55 -4.12 10.68
N CYS A 87 -22.00 -4.34 11.88
CA CYS A 87 -20.63 -4.83 12.05
C CYS A 87 -20.54 -6.35 11.84
N CYS A 88 -20.35 -6.78 10.59
CA CYS A 88 -20.17 -8.20 10.23
C CYS A 88 -19.07 -8.45 9.18
N GLN A 89 -17.88 -7.86 9.33
CA GLN A 89 -16.80 -7.95 8.35
C GLN A 89 -15.84 -9.09 8.68
N MET A 90 -15.91 -10.19 7.92
CA MET A 90 -15.15 -11.42 8.20
C MET A 90 -13.74 -11.44 7.58
N ILE A 91 -13.42 -10.47 6.70
CA ILE A 91 -12.09 -10.28 6.10
C ILE A 91 -11.80 -8.79 5.93
N ALA A 92 -10.58 -8.35 6.26
CA ALA A 92 -10.18 -6.94 6.20
C ALA A 92 -8.69 -6.79 5.86
N TRP A 93 -8.34 -5.81 5.03
CA TRP A 93 -6.95 -5.57 4.56
C TRP A 93 -6.39 -4.27 5.17
N SER A 94 -5.22 -4.34 5.79
CA SER A 94 -4.53 -3.20 6.39
C SER A 94 -3.78 -2.35 5.34
N ARG A 95 -3.57 -1.06 5.64
CA ARG A 95 -2.74 -0.16 4.80
C ARG A 95 -1.30 -0.66 4.62
N CYS A 96 -0.79 -1.53 5.49
CA CYS A 96 0.55 -2.11 5.39
C CYS A 96 0.59 -3.44 4.62
N GLY A 97 -0.57 -3.98 4.20
CA GLY A 97 -0.66 -5.19 3.38
C GLY A 97 -1.02 -6.47 4.13
N THR A 98 -1.26 -6.43 5.44
CA THR A 98 -1.80 -7.57 6.19
C THR A 98 -3.27 -7.78 5.85
N VAL A 99 -3.63 -8.98 5.42
CA VAL A 99 -5.00 -9.49 5.38
C VAL A 99 -5.27 -10.17 6.72
N ALA A 100 -6.34 -9.78 7.40
CA ALA A 100 -6.90 -10.52 8.53
C ALA A 100 -8.24 -11.11 8.14
N SER A 101 -8.51 -12.34 8.56
CA SER A 101 -9.78 -13.04 8.34
C SER A 101 -10.18 -13.83 9.59
N ILE A 102 -11.49 -13.89 9.87
CA ILE A 102 -12.03 -14.78 10.91
C ILE A 102 -12.14 -16.20 10.33
N SER A 103 -11.77 -17.21 11.11
CA SER A 103 -11.83 -18.62 10.72
C SER A 103 -13.26 -19.11 10.42
N PRO A 104 -13.45 -20.16 9.60
CA PRO A 104 -14.78 -20.66 9.20
C PRO A 104 -15.74 -21.11 10.31
N ASP A 105 -15.23 -21.27 11.54
CA ASP A 105 -15.94 -21.63 12.77
C ASP A 105 -16.14 -20.44 13.73
N GLY A 106 -15.61 -19.25 13.40
CA GLY A 106 -15.65 -18.06 14.24
C GLY A 106 -14.69 -18.05 15.43
N LYS A 107 -13.78 -19.02 15.56
CA LYS A 107 -12.96 -19.20 16.79
C LYS A 107 -11.57 -18.54 16.76
N ALA A 108 -11.05 -18.10 15.62
CA ALA A 108 -9.72 -17.52 15.53
C ALA A 108 -9.60 -16.43 14.46
N VAL A 109 -8.53 -15.63 14.55
CA VAL A 109 -8.11 -14.71 13.50
C VAL A 109 -6.92 -15.31 12.75
N GLU A 110 -7.08 -15.55 11.45
CA GLU A 110 -6.00 -15.87 10.51
C GLU A 110 -5.38 -14.59 9.96
N LEU A 111 -4.05 -14.57 9.84
CA LEU A 111 -3.28 -13.49 9.26
C LEU A 111 -2.55 -13.98 7.99
N ARG A 112 -2.71 -13.24 6.90
CA ARG A 112 -2.07 -13.50 5.60
C ARG A 112 -1.50 -12.22 5.00
N PHE A 113 -0.63 -12.33 4.00
CA PHE A 113 -0.09 -11.17 3.27
C PHE A 113 0.36 -11.57 1.87
N LEU A 114 0.45 -10.61 0.95
CA LEU A 114 1.09 -10.84 -0.35
C LEU A 114 2.60 -10.93 -0.18
N ARG A 115 3.22 -11.93 -0.81
CA ARG A 115 4.67 -12.12 -0.86
C ARG A 115 5.10 -12.63 -2.22
N ILE A 116 6.36 -12.40 -2.56
CA ILE A 116 7.01 -13.21 -3.59
C ILE A 116 7.45 -14.57 -3.02
N ASP A 117 7.57 -15.55 -3.91
CA ASP A 117 8.32 -16.78 -3.69
C ASP A 117 9.82 -16.55 -3.81
N SER A 118 10.60 -17.14 -2.90
CA SER A 118 12.04 -16.90 -2.84
C SER A 118 12.85 -17.66 -3.91
N ASP A 119 12.26 -18.68 -4.54
CA ASP A 119 12.92 -19.54 -5.52
C ASP A 119 12.46 -19.23 -6.97
N THR A 120 11.23 -18.73 -7.16
CA THR A 120 10.72 -18.31 -8.48
C THR A 120 10.76 -16.80 -8.71
N GLY A 121 10.50 -15.97 -7.69
CA GLY A 121 10.24 -14.54 -7.84
C GLY A 121 8.80 -14.19 -8.24
N GLU A 122 7.88 -15.16 -8.28
CA GLU A 122 6.45 -14.91 -8.56
C GLU A 122 5.65 -14.64 -7.29
N TRP A 123 4.52 -13.94 -7.42
CA TRP A 123 3.69 -13.51 -6.29
C TRP A 123 2.63 -14.53 -5.87
N GLY A 124 2.37 -14.59 -4.57
CA GLY A 124 1.27 -15.34 -3.97
C GLY A 124 0.75 -14.70 -2.68
N LEU A 125 -0.43 -15.15 -2.24
CA LEU A 125 -0.91 -14.94 -0.87
C LEU A 125 -0.22 -15.97 0.05
N SER A 126 0.18 -15.56 1.25
CA SER A 126 0.78 -16.48 2.22
C SER A 126 -0.22 -17.51 2.77
N GLU A 127 0.31 -18.62 3.27
CA GLU A 127 -0.45 -19.49 4.18
C GLU A 127 -0.84 -18.78 5.48
N PRO A 128 -1.85 -19.29 6.23
CA PRO A 128 -2.39 -18.57 7.36
C PRO A 128 -1.46 -18.67 8.57
N THR A 129 -1.23 -17.53 9.21
CA THR A 129 -0.69 -17.48 10.57
C THR A 129 -1.83 -17.21 11.53
N THR A 130 -2.27 -18.23 12.27
CA THR A 130 -3.32 -18.08 13.29
C THR A 130 -2.81 -17.22 14.45
N SER A 131 -3.62 -16.28 14.92
CA SER A 131 -3.32 -15.45 16.09
C SER A 131 -3.72 -16.17 17.37
N GLU A 132 -2.75 -16.43 18.26
CA GLU A 132 -2.94 -16.96 19.62
C GLU A 132 -3.46 -15.88 20.61
N LEU A 133 -3.74 -14.67 20.13
CA LEU A 133 -4.08 -13.52 20.99
C LEU A 133 -5.57 -13.27 21.13
N VAL A 134 -6.41 -13.80 20.22
CA VAL A 134 -7.87 -13.62 20.24
C VAL A 134 -8.55 -14.91 19.80
N HIS A 135 -9.42 -15.43 20.67
CA HIS A 135 -10.20 -16.63 20.40
C HIS A 135 -11.68 -16.40 20.67
N GLY A 136 -12.52 -16.79 19.71
CA GLY A 136 -13.95 -16.98 19.94
C GLY A 136 -14.20 -18.24 20.77
N ILE A 137 -15.32 -18.27 21.46
CA ILE A 137 -15.76 -19.40 22.30
C ILE A 137 -17.00 -20.02 21.63
N ASP A 138 -17.33 -21.27 21.95
CA ASP A 138 -18.61 -21.85 21.51
C ASP A 138 -19.79 -20.96 21.92
N ASN A 139 -20.69 -20.73 20.97
CA ASN A 139 -21.78 -19.72 21.00
C ASN A 139 -21.36 -18.24 21.05
N ILE A 140 -20.07 -17.92 21.26
CA ILE A 140 -19.53 -16.53 21.26
C ILE A 140 -18.43 -16.40 20.18
N PRO A 141 -18.79 -16.44 18.88
CA PRO A 141 -17.84 -16.31 17.78
C PRO A 141 -17.35 -14.87 17.60
N LEU A 142 -16.19 -14.73 16.96
CA LEU A 142 -15.70 -13.49 16.35
C LEU A 142 -16.57 -13.14 15.14
N ILE A 143 -16.89 -11.85 14.95
CA ILE A 143 -17.84 -11.40 13.91
C ILE A 143 -17.39 -10.19 13.08
N HIS A 144 -16.41 -9.41 13.53
CA HIS A 144 -15.99 -8.19 12.83
C HIS A 144 -14.51 -7.87 13.01
N LEU A 145 -13.90 -7.38 11.94
CA LEU A 145 -12.49 -6.97 11.83
C LEU A 145 -12.41 -5.54 11.26
N ALA A 146 -11.84 -4.59 12.01
CA ALA A 146 -11.68 -3.20 11.56
C ALA A 146 -10.23 -2.69 11.74
N TRP A 147 -9.58 -2.33 10.63
CA TRP A 147 -8.21 -1.79 10.61
C TRP A 147 -8.16 -0.27 10.80
N ALA A 148 -7.25 0.19 11.66
CA ALA A 148 -6.89 1.59 11.78
C ALA A 148 -6.18 2.09 10.51
N ALA A 149 -6.50 3.32 10.10
CA ALA A 149 -5.96 3.99 8.90
C ALA A 149 -4.51 4.51 9.06
N THR A 150 -3.78 4.01 10.05
CA THR A 150 -2.46 4.47 10.55
C THR A 150 -1.27 3.82 9.84
N LYS A 151 -0.08 4.42 9.99
CA LYS A 151 1.20 3.83 9.51
C LYS A 151 1.67 2.62 10.34
N ASN A 152 1.33 2.60 11.63
CA ASN A 152 1.44 1.42 12.48
C ASN A 152 0.03 0.82 12.51
N PRO A 153 -0.24 -0.30 11.81
CA PRO A 153 -1.60 -0.77 11.66
C PRO A 153 -2.07 -1.41 12.98
N GLU A 154 -3.28 -1.07 13.39
CA GLU A 154 -3.96 -1.67 14.53
C GLU A 154 -5.26 -2.29 14.06
N LEU A 155 -5.61 -3.46 14.59
CA LEU A 155 -6.79 -4.24 14.23
C LEU A 155 -7.70 -4.36 15.45
N ALA A 156 -8.91 -3.82 15.36
CA ALA A 156 -9.98 -4.14 16.28
C ALA A 156 -10.63 -5.47 15.86
N VAL A 157 -10.75 -6.39 16.81
CA VAL A 157 -11.43 -7.68 16.67
C VAL A 157 -12.59 -7.72 17.66
N PHE A 158 -13.79 -7.97 17.15
CA PHE A 158 -15.02 -8.02 17.94
C PHE A 158 -15.66 -9.41 17.93
N ASP A 159 -16.25 -9.79 19.05
CA ASP A 159 -17.16 -10.93 19.15
C ASP A 159 -18.64 -10.50 19.14
N VAL A 160 -19.54 -11.49 19.16
CA VAL A 160 -21.00 -11.26 19.15
C VAL A 160 -21.54 -10.50 20.37
N LEU A 161 -20.78 -10.41 21.47
CA LEU A 161 -21.16 -9.63 22.67
C LEU A 161 -20.57 -8.21 22.65
N GLY A 162 -19.92 -7.82 21.53
CA GLY A 162 -19.31 -6.50 21.36
C GLY A 162 -18.05 -6.26 22.18
N ARG A 163 -17.46 -7.31 22.77
CA ARG A 163 -16.15 -7.22 23.42
C ARG A 163 -15.07 -6.92 22.38
N VAL A 164 -14.08 -6.08 22.70
CA VAL A 164 -13.09 -5.61 21.71
C VAL A 164 -11.63 -5.82 22.14
N THR A 165 -10.92 -6.65 21.40
CA THR A 165 -9.45 -6.73 21.49
C THR A 165 -8.83 -5.90 20.37
N ILE A 166 -7.84 -5.06 20.71
CA ILE A 166 -7.09 -4.26 19.74
C ILE A 166 -5.67 -4.82 19.65
N LEU A 167 -5.27 -5.24 18.46
CA LEU A 167 -3.97 -5.81 18.15
C LEU A 167 -3.12 -4.81 17.37
N SER A 168 -1.84 -4.67 17.71
CA SER A 168 -0.85 -3.88 16.97
C SER A 168 0.25 -4.76 16.39
N PHE A 169 0.83 -4.37 15.24
CA PHE A 169 1.68 -5.25 14.44
C PHE A 169 3.11 -4.71 14.28
N VAL A 170 4.09 -5.58 14.52
CA VAL A 170 5.54 -5.30 14.32
C VAL A 170 6.06 -6.00 13.04
N SER A 171 5.34 -7.00 12.56
CA SER A 171 5.54 -7.68 11.27
C SER A 171 4.17 -8.16 10.78
N LEU A 172 3.98 -8.38 9.48
CA LEU A 172 2.65 -8.48 8.87
C LEU A 172 1.75 -9.56 9.48
N ASN A 173 2.33 -10.68 9.91
CA ASN A 173 1.67 -11.80 10.58
C ASN A 173 2.07 -11.96 12.06
N ASN A 174 2.60 -10.91 12.70
CA ASN A 174 2.98 -10.96 14.12
C ASN A 174 2.36 -9.79 14.89
N ALA A 175 1.30 -10.13 15.64
CA ALA A 175 0.54 -9.20 16.47
C ALA A 175 1.07 -9.15 17.92
N GLY A 176 0.78 -8.05 18.60
CA GLY A 176 0.79 -7.88 20.05
C GLY A 176 -0.48 -7.16 20.51
N TYR A 177 -0.74 -7.10 21.81
CA TYR A 177 -1.91 -6.40 22.35
C TYR A 177 -1.67 -4.89 22.50
N SER A 178 -2.61 -4.07 22.00
CA SER A 178 -2.81 -2.68 22.44
C SER A 178 -3.93 -2.57 23.49
N ARG A 179 -5.00 -3.38 23.35
CA ARG A 179 -6.10 -3.55 24.32
C ARG A 179 -6.43 -5.03 24.46
N LYS A 180 -6.79 -5.49 25.67
CA LYS A 180 -7.40 -6.81 25.91
C LYS A 180 -8.85 -6.65 26.36
N TRP A 181 -9.75 -7.48 25.87
CA TRP A 181 -11.16 -7.47 26.27
C TRP A 181 -11.49 -8.09 27.65
N VAL A 182 -10.48 -8.35 28.50
CA VAL A 182 -10.66 -9.08 29.77
C VAL A 182 -11.42 -8.25 30.82
N SER A 183 -11.49 -6.93 30.61
CA SER A 183 -12.27 -5.98 31.40
C SER A 183 -13.70 -5.74 30.89
N ASP A 184 -14.07 -6.35 29.76
CA ASP A 184 -15.31 -6.01 29.05
C ASP A 184 -16.50 -6.76 29.66
N SER A 185 -17.65 -6.10 29.75
CA SER A 185 -18.88 -6.70 30.26
C SER A 185 -19.36 -7.84 29.37
N LEU A 186 -19.90 -8.89 30.00
CA LEU A 186 -20.67 -9.93 29.31
C LEU A 186 -22.15 -9.54 29.38
N ASP A 187 -22.66 -9.00 28.29
CA ASP A 187 -24.04 -8.54 28.12
C ASP A 187 -24.43 -8.74 26.65
N ASP A 188 -25.55 -9.41 26.40
CA ASP A 188 -26.03 -9.77 25.06
C ASP A 188 -26.51 -8.56 24.26
N LEU A 189 -26.82 -7.44 24.94
CA LEU A 189 -27.26 -6.17 24.33
C LEU A 189 -26.12 -5.17 24.12
N ASN A 190 -24.86 -5.62 24.14
CA ASN A 190 -23.69 -4.77 23.94
C ASN A 190 -22.98 -5.00 22.59
N SER A 191 -23.61 -5.73 21.66
CA SER A 191 -23.08 -6.04 20.33
C SER A 191 -22.78 -4.77 19.55
N VAL A 192 -21.55 -4.62 19.07
CA VAL A 192 -21.17 -3.48 18.20
C VAL A 192 -21.88 -3.62 16.85
N VAL A 193 -22.58 -2.56 16.42
CA VAL A 193 -23.35 -2.49 15.16
C VAL A 193 -22.82 -1.45 14.17
N GLY A 194 -21.90 -0.60 14.61
CA GLY A 194 -21.05 0.24 13.77
C GLY A 194 -19.76 0.65 14.47
N CYS A 195 -18.66 0.80 13.73
CA CYS A 195 -17.39 1.28 14.27
C CYS A 195 -16.62 2.14 13.27
N HIS A 196 -15.81 3.07 13.76
CA HIS A 196 -15.05 4.02 12.94
C HIS A 196 -13.71 4.38 13.59
N TRP A 197 -12.62 4.27 12.84
CA TRP A 197 -11.29 4.72 13.26
C TRP A 197 -11.06 6.17 12.81
N LEU A 198 -10.82 7.09 13.76
CA LEU A 198 -10.54 8.50 13.46
C LEU A 198 -9.32 8.61 12.53
N THR A 199 -9.47 9.31 11.41
CA THR A 199 -8.39 9.49 10.44
C THR A 199 -7.25 10.33 11.04
N PRO A 200 -5.97 9.87 11.02
CA PRO A 200 -4.86 10.65 11.55
C PRO A 200 -4.62 11.96 10.79
N VAL A 201 -4.29 13.04 11.51
CA VAL A 201 -3.99 14.36 10.93
C VAL A 201 -2.87 14.27 9.88
N PRO A 202 -3.05 14.81 8.65
CA PRO A 202 -1.95 14.90 7.70
C PRO A 202 -0.87 15.87 8.23
N PRO A 203 0.43 15.47 8.26
CA PRO A 203 1.47 16.29 8.89
C PRO A 203 1.62 17.64 8.20
N GLY A 204 1.26 18.71 8.91
CA GLY A 204 1.36 20.10 8.44
C GLY A 204 0.32 20.52 7.40
N ARG A 205 -0.76 19.75 7.16
CA ARG A 205 -1.77 20.02 6.12
C ARG A 205 -3.18 19.64 6.58
N GLN A 206 -4.18 20.46 6.29
CA GLN A 206 -5.61 20.15 6.49
C GLN A 206 -6.22 19.42 5.28
N TYR A 207 -5.40 18.72 4.49
CA TYR A 207 -5.86 18.02 3.30
C TYR A 207 -5.01 16.80 2.99
N HIS A 208 -5.67 15.78 2.46
CA HIS A 208 -5.05 14.66 1.76
C HIS A 208 -4.83 15.03 0.28
N ILE A 209 -3.88 14.35 -0.35
CA ILE A 209 -3.56 14.51 -1.78
C ILE A 209 -3.96 13.22 -2.50
N LEU A 210 -4.71 13.37 -3.59
CA LEU A 210 -4.93 12.33 -4.59
C LEU A 210 -4.12 12.70 -5.84
N ASN A 211 -3.29 11.76 -6.30
CA ASN A 211 -2.60 11.90 -7.58
C ASN A 211 -3.57 11.54 -8.70
N GLY A 212 -3.48 12.26 -9.82
CA GLY A 212 -4.28 12.04 -11.01
C GLY A 212 -5.44 13.03 -11.20
N PRO A 213 -6.11 12.98 -12.37
CA PRO A 213 -5.86 12.03 -13.47
C PRO A 213 -4.49 12.19 -14.14
N ALA A 214 -4.04 11.13 -14.79
CA ALA A 214 -2.97 11.19 -15.77
C ALA A 214 -3.60 11.53 -17.14
N ILE A 215 -3.20 12.66 -17.73
CA ILE A 215 -3.72 13.16 -19.01
C ILE A 215 -2.60 13.10 -20.05
N LYS A 216 -2.83 12.40 -21.16
CA LYS A 216 -1.89 12.36 -22.28
C LYS A 216 -1.82 13.75 -22.93
N GLU A 217 -0.61 14.26 -23.15
CA GLU A 217 -0.42 15.59 -23.72
C GLU A 217 -0.67 15.60 -25.24
N ASN A 218 -1.37 16.62 -25.75
CA ASN A 218 -1.71 16.70 -27.18
C ASN A 218 -0.45 16.73 -28.05
N GLY A 219 -0.33 15.76 -28.97
CA GLY A 219 0.84 15.61 -29.84
C GLY A 219 2.09 15.04 -29.14
N SER A 220 1.94 14.47 -27.94
CA SER A 220 3.03 13.94 -27.12
C SER A 220 2.71 12.52 -26.64
N ASP A 221 3.76 11.71 -26.46
CA ASP A 221 3.65 10.35 -25.91
C ASP A 221 3.54 10.35 -24.37
N MET A 222 3.76 11.51 -23.74
CA MET A 222 3.87 11.64 -22.28
C MET A 222 2.53 11.90 -21.60
N PHE A 223 2.40 11.38 -20.37
CA PHE A 223 1.34 11.76 -19.45
C PHE A 223 1.77 12.92 -18.53
N ARG A 224 0.89 13.91 -18.42
CA ARG A 224 0.89 14.95 -17.40
C ARG A 224 0.01 14.50 -16.24
N TYR A 225 0.56 14.46 -15.04
CA TYR A 225 -0.15 14.01 -13.84
C TYR A 225 -0.69 15.21 -13.08
N GLU A 226 -2.01 15.21 -12.84
CA GLU A 226 -2.65 16.21 -12.00
C GLU A 226 -2.59 15.82 -10.52
N SER A 227 -3.00 16.73 -9.65
CA SER A 227 -3.15 16.47 -8.23
C SER A 227 -4.40 17.18 -7.76
N SER A 228 -5.21 16.48 -6.98
CA SER A 228 -6.44 17.01 -6.40
C SER A 228 -6.47 16.79 -4.90
N PHE A 229 -7.15 17.69 -4.20
CA PHE A 229 -7.11 17.74 -2.75
C PHE A 229 -8.45 17.32 -2.17
N VAL A 230 -8.42 16.64 -1.02
CA VAL A 230 -9.58 16.27 -0.22
C VAL A 230 -9.35 16.84 1.16
N HIS A 231 -10.26 17.67 1.67
CA HIS A 231 -10.12 18.25 3.00
C HIS A 231 -10.13 17.13 4.05
N ALA A 232 -9.26 17.25 5.05
CA ALA A 232 -9.22 16.33 6.17
C ALA A 232 -10.06 16.93 7.30
N PHE A 233 -11.15 16.27 7.70
CA PHE A 233 -12.08 16.79 8.70
C PHE A 233 -11.76 16.33 10.14
N PRO A 234 -11.87 17.24 11.14
CA PRO A 234 -11.82 16.88 12.55
C PRO A 234 -13.07 16.07 12.98
N PRO A 235 -13.12 15.48 14.19
CA PRO A 235 -12.12 15.48 15.24
C PRO A 235 -10.95 14.53 14.97
N TYR A 236 -9.85 14.79 15.68
CA TYR A 236 -8.59 14.07 15.55
C TYR A 236 -8.06 13.67 16.92
N HIS A 237 -7.31 12.56 16.98
CA HIS A 237 -6.53 12.26 18.17
C HIS A 237 -5.45 13.35 18.39
N PRO A 238 -5.31 13.97 19.58
CA PRO A 238 -4.45 15.14 19.80
C PRO A 238 -2.96 14.91 19.54
N HIS A 239 -2.46 13.70 19.82
CA HIS A 239 -1.10 13.31 19.40
C HIS A 239 -1.08 12.92 17.91
N PRO A 240 -0.30 13.61 17.05
CA PRO A 240 -0.24 13.34 15.62
C PRO A 240 0.18 11.91 15.29
N GLY A 241 -0.45 11.33 14.27
CA GLY A 241 -0.16 9.97 13.79
C GLY A 241 -0.74 8.83 14.63
N ARG A 242 -1.38 9.10 15.77
CA ARG A 242 -2.28 8.15 16.45
C ARG A 242 -3.70 8.22 15.85
N SER A 243 -4.53 7.25 16.20
CA SER A 243 -5.96 7.19 15.92
C SER A 243 -6.70 6.86 17.22
N ALA A 244 -8.03 6.87 17.17
CA ALA A 244 -8.92 6.34 18.21
C ALA A 244 -10.09 5.63 17.51
N LEU A 245 -10.66 4.64 18.17
CA LEU A 245 -11.74 3.80 17.66
C LEU A 245 -13.05 4.21 18.34
N LEU A 246 -14.03 4.64 17.54
CA LEU A 246 -15.40 4.87 17.97
C LEU A 246 -16.24 3.63 17.66
N CYS A 247 -17.15 3.25 18.55
CA CYS A 247 -18.07 2.12 18.39
C CYS A 247 -19.48 2.53 18.85
N ILE A 248 -20.50 2.03 18.16
CA ILE A 248 -21.92 2.15 18.54
C ILE A 248 -22.45 0.73 18.74
N THR A 249 -23.12 0.49 19.86
CA THR A 249 -23.74 -0.80 20.22
C THR A 249 -25.24 -0.84 19.88
N ASP A 250 -25.81 -2.04 19.87
CA ASP A 250 -27.23 -2.26 19.58
C ASP A 250 -28.18 -1.70 20.66
N ASN A 251 -27.71 -1.54 21.91
CA ASN A 251 -28.42 -0.83 23.00
C ASN A 251 -28.19 0.70 23.05
N GLY A 252 -27.53 1.32 22.05
CA GLY A 252 -27.40 2.77 21.99
C GLY A 252 -26.21 3.38 22.75
N LEU A 253 -25.27 2.59 23.27
CA LEU A 253 -24.02 3.12 23.85
C LEU A 253 -23.00 3.50 22.76
N LEU A 254 -22.44 4.70 22.88
CA LEU A 254 -21.29 5.20 22.15
C LEU A 254 -20.02 4.99 22.97
N LYS A 255 -19.06 4.24 22.44
CA LYS A 255 -17.77 3.95 23.11
C LYS A 255 -16.60 4.51 22.30
N LEU A 256 -15.68 5.21 22.96
CA LEU A 256 -14.44 5.73 22.38
C LEU A 256 -13.24 5.05 23.05
N PHE A 257 -12.48 4.28 22.28
CA PHE A 257 -11.23 3.64 22.70
C PHE A 257 -10.04 4.45 22.15
N TYR A 258 -9.16 4.94 23.04
CA TYR A 258 -8.06 5.84 22.66
C TYR A 258 -6.75 5.48 23.37
N PRO A 259 -5.58 5.62 22.70
CA PRO A 259 -4.28 5.39 23.33
C PRO A 259 -3.93 6.57 24.25
N GLY A 260 -3.91 6.32 25.55
CA GLY A 260 -3.79 7.36 26.57
C GLY A 260 -2.42 8.04 26.70
N SER A 261 -2.27 8.80 27.79
CA SER A 261 -1.05 9.56 28.15
C SER A 261 0.20 8.67 28.18
N LYS A 262 0.04 7.41 28.61
CA LYS A 262 1.03 6.34 28.46
C LYS A 262 0.67 5.51 27.24
N ALA A 263 1.51 5.54 26.22
CA ALA A 263 1.23 4.95 24.90
C ALA A 263 1.00 3.42 24.88
N GLU A 264 1.24 2.73 25.99
CA GLU A 264 1.13 1.28 26.15
C GLU A 264 -0.24 0.81 26.67
N LYS A 265 -1.16 1.74 26.96
CA LYS A 265 -2.52 1.42 27.40
C LYS A 265 -3.57 2.17 26.57
N VAL A 266 -4.52 1.42 26.02
CA VAL A 266 -5.78 1.97 25.51
C VAL A 266 -6.74 2.21 26.68
N GLU A 267 -7.30 3.40 26.73
CA GLU A 267 -8.31 3.88 27.67
C GLU A 267 -9.66 4.01 26.95
N GLU A 268 -10.75 4.16 27.71
CA GLU A 268 -12.13 4.04 27.21
C GLU A 268 -13.03 5.09 27.86
N THR A 269 -13.80 5.79 27.03
CA THR A 269 -14.92 6.67 27.45
C THR A 269 -16.21 6.13 26.83
N THR A 270 -17.27 6.05 27.61
CA THR A 270 -18.60 5.61 27.16
C THR A 270 -19.65 6.69 27.41
N HIS A 271 -20.61 6.81 26.51
CA HIS A 271 -21.74 7.74 26.54
C HIS A 271 -23.00 7.03 26.02
N GLU A 272 -24.20 7.48 26.42
CA GLU A 272 -25.48 6.90 26.02
C GLU A 272 -26.17 7.80 24.98
N LEU A 273 -26.44 7.29 23.77
CA LEU A 273 -27.10 8.05 22.70
C LEU A 273 -28.63 7.99 22.82
N GLU A 274 -29.16 6.79 23.02
CA GLU A 274 -30.61 6.53 23.09
C GLU A 274 -30.88 5.40 24.10
N SER A 275 -31.69 5.68 25.12
CA SER A 275 -32.14 4.66 26.08
C SER A 275 -33.18 3.73 25.42
N ILE A 276 -32.81 2.48 25.14
CA ILE A 276 -33.69 1.55 24.41
C ILE A 276 -34.67 0.87 25.38
N ILE A 277 -35.92 1.32 25.34
CA ILE A 277 -37.01 0.86 26.23
C ILE A 277 -37.80 -0.31 25.61
N VAL A 278 -37.80 -0.44 24.28
CA VAL A 278 -38.57 -1.45 23.53
C VAL A 278 -37.68 -2.08 22.45
N SER A 279 -37.84 -3.38 22.19
CA SER A 279 -37.05 -4.12 21.18
C SER A 279 -37.13 -3.54 19.77
N GLU A 280 -38.23 -2.85 19.43
CA GLU A 280 -38.40 -2.16 18.16
C GLU A 280 -37.45 -0.95 17.99
N ASP A 281 -36.94 -0.36 19.08
CA ASP A 281 -35.95 0.72 18.98
C ASP A 281 -34.49 0.21 18.90
N GLN A 282 -34.24 -1.10 19.05
CA GLN A 282 -32.89 -1.70 18.97
C GLN A 282 -32.17 -1.29 17.69
N ILE A 283 -30.91 -0.82 17.83
CA ILE A 283 -30.11 -0.38 16.70
C ILE A 283 -29.50 -1.60 16.01
N THR A 284 -29.85 -1.81 14.74
CA THR A 284 -29.37 -2.96 13.95
C THR A 284 -28.07 -2.67 13.21
N HIS A 285 -27.88 -1.42 12.79
CA HIS A 285 -26.75 -0.95 11.99
C HIS A 285 -26.37 0.47 12.41
N ALA A 286 -25.07 0.77 12.39
CA ALA A 286 -24.58 2.14 12.44
C ALA A 286 -23.38 2.35 11.50
N SER A 287 -23.24 3.55 10.95
CA SER A 287 -22.01 4.00 10.25
C SER A 287 -21.69 5.46 10.64
N VAL A 288 -20.42 5.84 10.58
CA VAL A 288 -19.92 7.15 11.06
C VAL A 288 -18.84 7.68 10.10
N CYS A 289 -18.81 8.99 9.88
CA CYS A 289 -17.72 9.68 9.18
C CYS A 289 -17.36 11.03 9.83
N SER A 290 -16.12 11.48 9.67
CA SER A 290 -15.74 12.89 9.90
C SER A 290 -16.19 13.75 8.71
N ASP A 291 -16.96 14.81 8.97
CA ASP A 291 -17.47 15.75 7.97
C ASP A 291 -17.20 17.22 8.38
N LYS A 292 -17.55 18.18 7.52
CA LYS A 292 -17.45 19.64 7.71
C LYS A 292 -18.03 20.18 9.03
N THR A 293 -18.95 19.44 9.65
CA THR A 293 -19.65 19.78 10.91
C THR A 293 -19.13 19.00 12.13
N GLY A 294 -18.13 18.14 11.98
CA GLY A 294 -17.68 17.20 13.02
C GLY A 294 -17.97 15.75 12.65
N LEU A 295 -18.09 14.84 13.63
CA LEU A 295 -18.53 13.48 13.32
C LEU A 295 -20.03 13.48 13.01
N MET A 296 -20.39 12.75 11.95
CA MET A 296 -21.77 12.46 11.60
C MET A 296 -21.95 10.95 11.68
N ALA A 297 -22.81 10.49 12.59
CA ALA A 297 -23.24 9.11 12.72
C ALA A 297 -24.65 8.93 12.15
N VAL A 298 -24.92 7.75 11.62
CA VAL A 298 -26.26 7.29 11.23
C VAL A 298 -26.53 5.96 11.91
N ILE A 299 -27.70 5.84 12.52
CA ILE A 299 -28.19 4.60 13.13
C ILE A 299 -29.48 4.14 12.44
N ALA A 300 -29.69 2.83 12.35
CA ALA A 300 -30.89 2.21 11.78
C ALA A 300 -31.56 1.25 12.77
N THR A 301 -32.80 1.56 13.18
CA THR A 301 -33.55 0.78 14.18
C THR A 301 -34.33 -0.39 13.55
N ALA A 302 -34.71 -1.37 14.39
CA ALA A 302 -35.66 -2.42 14.01
C ALA A 302 -37.01 -1.84 13.53
N SER A 303 -37.47 -0.76 14.17
CA SER A 303 -38.64 0.08 13.81
C SER A 303 -38.50 0.88 12.51
N LYS A 304 -37.54 0.50 11.65
CA LYS A 304 -37.34 1.00 10.28
C LYS A 304 -37.00 2.50 10.17
N GLN A 305 -36.51 3.11 11.25
CA GLN A 305 -36.05 4.49 11.25
C GLN A 305 -34.56 4.58 10.88
N LEU A 306 -34.18 5.64 10.17
CA LEU A 306 -32.83 6.18 10.13
C LEU A 306 -32.80 7.44 10.99
N ARG A 307 -31.82 7.54 11.89
CA ARG A 307 -31.57 8.74 12.70
C ARG A 307 -30.13 9.20 12.46
N VAL A 308 -29.94 10.50 12.23
CA VAL A 308 -28.63 11.14 12.03
C VAL A 308 -28.27 11.89 13.30
N ILE A 309 -27.08 11.61 13.82
CA ILE A 309 -26.57 12.13 15.07
C ILE A 309 -25.24 12.82 14.79
N GLN A 310 -25.12 14.10 15.13
CA GLN A 310 -23.86 14.81 15.14
C GLN A 310 -23.14 14.50 16.46
N ILE A 311 -21.88 14.06 16.38
CA ILE A 311 -21.07 13.69 17.54
C ILE A 311 -19.86 14.64 17.64
N ASN A 312 -19.58 15.10 18.84
CA ASN A 312 -18.42 15.92 19.18
C ASN A 312 -17.57 15.22 20.25
N ILE A 313 -16.26 15.44 20.18
CA ILE A 313 -15.26 14.91 21.12
C ILE A 313 -14.42 16.09 21.62
N ASP A 314 -14.67 16.54 22.85
CA ASP A 314 -13.69 17.34 23.58
C ASP A 314 -12.64 16.38 24.13
N TRP A 315 -11.36 16.71 24.03
CA TRP A 315 -10.25 15.88 24.51
C TRP A 315 -9.76 16.26 25.92
N GLY A 316 -10.31 17.32 26.53
CA GLY A 316 -10.00 17.75 27.90
C GLY A 316 -8.58 18.30 28.08
N ILE A 317 -7.97 18.80 27.00
CA ILE A 317 -6.54 19.14 26.93
C ILE A 317 -6.22 20.32 27.87
N SER A 318 -5.55 20.02 28.97
CA SER A 318 -5.29 20.99 30.05
C SER A 318 -3.84 21.48 30.05
N GLY A 319 -3.59 22.64 29.40
CA GLY A 319 -2.34 23.40 29.50
C GLY A 319 -1.44 23.42 28.25
N GLU A 320 -0.46 24.32 28.21
CA GLU A 320 0.42 24.60 27.05
C GLU A 320 1.57 23.57 26.86
N GLY A 321 1.39 22.34 27.34
CA GLY A 321 2.46 21.36 27.64
C GLY A 321 2.95 20.44 26.51
N GLY A 322 2.64 20.72 25.24
CA GLY A 322 3.18 19.97 24.09
C GLY A 322 2.82 18.48 24.03
N ASN A 323 3.70 17.66 23.42
CA ASN A 323 3.45 16.26 23.01
C ASN A 323 3.28 15.23 24.16
N LYS A 324 3.00 15.65 25.40
CA LYS A 324 2.77 14.77 26.57
C LYS A 324 1.61 15.20 27.46
N LEU A 325 0.73 16.06 26.97
CA LEU A 325 -0.46 16.48 27.71
C LEU A 325 -1.36 15.27 28.04
N PRO A 326 -1.88 15.16 29.27
CA PRO A 326 -2.92 14.20 29.57
C PRO A 326 -4.21 14.58 28.83
N ILE A 327 -4.93 13.57 28.37
CA ILE A 327 -6.23 13.70 27.71
C ILE A 327 -7.29 12.98 28.55
N ASN A 328 -8.49 13.55 28.60
CA ASN A 328 -9.64 12.97 29.27
C ASN A 328 -10.87 13.29 28.41
N PRO A 329 -11.10 12.51 27.33
CA PRO A 329 -12.08 12.87 26.33
C PRO A 329 -13.51 12.72 26.87
N MET A 330 -14.32 13.74 26.60
CA MET A 330 -15.76 13.77 26.83
C MET A 330 -16.49 13.73 25.49
N LEU A 331 -17.55 12.94 25.45
CA LEU A 331 -18.43 12.78 24.29
C LEU A 331 -19.68 13.63 24.49
N THR A 332 -20.19 14.23 23.41
CA THR A 332 -21.46 14.96 23.38
C THR A 332 -22.10 14.81 22.00
N GLU A 333 -23.41 14.72 21.96
CA GLU A 333 -24.22 14.37 20.79
C GLU A 333 -25.34 15.39 20.52
N GLN A 334 -25.83 15.39 19.28
CA GLN A 334 -27.05 16.10 18.90
C GLN A 334 -27.78 15.30 17.82
N HIS A 335 -29.05 14.95 18.06
CA HIS A 335 -29.91 14.34 17.04
C HIS A 335 -30.35 15.45 16.08
N VAL A 336 -29.97 15.31 14.79
CA VAL A 336 -30.07 16.41 13.81
C VAL A 336 -31.08 16.15 12.70
N ALA A 337 -31.36 14.89 12.35
CA ALA A 337 -32.39 14.52 11.39
C ALA A 337 -32.90 13.08 11.63
N ALA A 338 -34.13 12.78 11.23
CA ALA A 338 -34.67 11.41 11.21
C ALA A 338 -35.60 11.19 10.00
N THR A 339 -35.73 9.94 9.55
CA THR A 339 -36.71 9.53 8.53
C THR A 339 -36.97 8.02 8.63
N THR A 340 -38.03 7.52 7.99
CA THR A 340 -38.28 6.07 7.88
C THR A 340 -37.72 5.56 6.54
N TRP A 341 -36.83 4.56 6.57
CA TRP A 341 -36.22 4.03 5.34
C TRP A 341 -37.16 3.07 4.58
N TYR A 342 -38.03 2.36 5.30
CA TYR A 342 -39.05 1.49 4.71
C TYR A 342 -40.44 2.14 4.79
N GLN A 343 -40.81 2.91 3.77
CA GLN A 343 -42.16 3.44 3.63
C GLN A 343 -43.05 2.42 2.90
N GLY A 344 -43.60 1.47 3.65
CA GLY A 344 -44.66 0.58 3.18
C GLY A 344 -45.95 1.38 2.98
N THR A 345 -46.08 2.07 1.85
CA THR A 345 -47.24 2.92 1.56
C THR A 345 -48.45 2.06 1.18
N ASN A 346 -49.65 2.52 1.52
CA ASN A 346 -50.90 1.75 1.43
C ASN A 346 -51.46 1.58 0.00
N LYS A 347 -50.58 1.33 -0.98
CA LYS A 347 -50.90 0.99 -2.38
C LYS A 347 -49.92 -0.09 -2.87
N SER A 348 -50.35 -1.34 -2.76
CA SER A 348 -49.70 -2.54 -3.35
C SER A 348 -48.18 -2.63 -3.17
N CYS A 349 -47.70 -2.85 -1.93
CA CYS A 349 -46.35 -3.40 -1.74
C CYS A 349 -46.25 -4.78 -2.41
N SER A 350 -45.15 -5.03 -3.11
CA SER A 350 -44.92 -6.34 -3.73
C SER A 350 -44.54 -7.41 -2.68
N PRO A 351 -44.61 -8.71 -3.02
CA PRO A 351 -44.02 -9.76 -2.18
C PRO A 351 -42.50 -9.58 -2.01
N LEU A 352 -41.84 -9.00 -3.01
CA LEU A 352 -40.40 -8.71 -3.00
C LEU A 352 -40.04 -7.62 -1.97
N ASP A 353 -40.84 -6.55 -1.86
CA ASP A 353 -40.65 -5.50 -0.84
C ASP A 353 -40.69 -6.07 0.58
N HIS A 354 -41.63 -6.99 0.85
CA HIS A 354 -41.73 -7.68 2.14
C HIS A 354 -40.50 -8.56 2.42
N ALA A 355 -40.00 -9.28 1.42
CA ALA A 355 -38.76 -10.06 1.53
C ALA A 355 -37.51 -9.17 1.72
N MET A 356 -37.60 -7.88 1.36
CA MET A 356 -36.58 -6.85 1.51
C MET A 356 -36.85 -5.88 2.69
N ALA A 357 -37.66 -6.29 3.66
CA ALA A 357 -38.05 -5.49 4.83
C ALA A 357 -36.95 -5.37 5.93
N LYS A 358 -35.68 -5.70 5.62
CA LYS A 358 -34.48 -5.46 6.44
C LYS A 358 -33.33 -4.96 5.54
N ILE A 359 -32.54 -4.01 6.03
CA ILE A 359 -31.30 -3.58 5.38
C ILE A 359 -30.18 -4.61 5.61
N THR A 360 -29.23 -4.69 4.69
CA THR A 360 -28.03 -5.55 4.72
C THR A 360 -26.72 -4.76 4.79
N HIS A 361 -26.78 -3.43 4.65
CA HIS A 361 -25.64 -2.53 4.77
C HIS A 361 -26.16 -1.10 5.02
N LEU A 362 -25.39 -0.32 5.79
CA LEU A 362 -25.61 1.10 6.06
C LEU A 362 -24.25 1.80 5.97
N GLU A 363 -24.17 2.92 5.26
CA GLU A 363 -22.93 3.68 5.10
C GLU A 363 -23.21 5.18 5.04
N ILE A 364 -22.31 6.00 5.60
CA ILE A 364 -22.34 7.46 5.43
C ILE A 364 -21.08 7.96 4.71
N LEU A 365 -21.29 8.74 3.65
CA LEU A 365 -20.26 9.44 2.90
C LEU A 365 -20.19 10.90 3.37
N ALA A 366 -19.02 11.36 3.83
CA ALA A 366 -18.82 12.77 4.22
C ALA A 366 -19.03 13.75 3.05
N SER A 367 -19.35 15.01 3.35
CA SER A 367 -19.44 16.11 2.37
C SER A 367 -18.12 16.26 1.62
N LEU A 368 -18.18 16.55 0.32
CA LEU A 368 -16.99 16.63 -0.53
C LEU A 368 -17.10 17.75 -1.55
N THR A 369 -15.98 18.39 -1.89
CA THR A 369 -15.94 19.30 -3.03
C THR A 369 -16.04 18.49 -4.33
N ASP A 370 -17.10 18.70 -5.10
CA ASP A 370 -17.24 18.13 -6.44
C ASP A 370 -16.22 18.81 -7.38
N PRO A 371 -15.36 18.07 -8.09
CA PRO A 371 -14.38 18.65 -9.01
C PRO A 371 -15.01 19.38 -10.21
N ASN A 372 -16.24 19.02 -10.61
CA ASN A 372 -16.90 19.57 -11.79
C ASN A 372 -17.54 20.93 -11.51
N THR A 373 -18.45 21.00 -10.53
CA THR A 373 -19.11 22.27 -10.14
C THR A 373 -18.25 23.14 -9.21
N LYS A 374 -17.21 22.58 -8.59
CA LYS A 374 -16.38 23.21 -7.53
C LYS A 374 -17.17 23.61 -6.29
N LYS A 375 -18.40 23.12 -6.13
CA LYS A 375 -19.24 23.31 -4.95
C LYS A 375 -19.02 22.18 -3.94
N TRP A 376 -19.41 22.44 -2.69
CA TRP A 376 -19.54 21.39 -1.68
C TRP A 376 -20.83 20.61 -1.91
N ALA A 377 -20.70 19.35 -2.31
CA ALA A 377 -21.77 18.38 -2.18
C ALA A 377 -21.95 18.01 -0.69
N ASN A 378 -23.18 17.75 -0.29
CA ASN A 378 -23.51 17.34 1.07
C ASN A 378 -23.08 15.89 1.37
N GLY A 379 -23.13 15.53 2.65
CA GLY A 379 -22.99 14.14 3.07
C GLY A 379 -24.17 13.29 2.55
N ILE A 380 -23.92 12.00 2.30
CA ILE A 380 -24.91 11.07 1.75
C ILE A 380 -25.00 9.85 2.66
N VAL A 381 -26.21 9.55 3.12
CA VAL A 381 -26.57 8.27 3.75
C VAL A 381 -26.94 7.28 2.66
N MET A 382 -26.41 6.05 2.74
CA MET A 382 -26.73 4.95 1.85
C MET A 382 -27.19 3.74 2.67
N SER A 383 -28.24 3.05 2.23
CA SER A 383 -28.61 1.74 2.78
C SER A 383 -28.89 0.74 1.67
N VAL A 384 -28.37 -0.47 1.80
CA VAL A 384 -28.67 -1.58 0.89
C VAL A 384 -29.74 -2.46 1.50
N ARG A 385 -30.69 -2.90 0.67
CA ARG A 385 -31.60 -4.02 0.94
C ARG A 385 -31.34 -5.08 -0.13
N SER A 386 -31.27 -6.36 0.24
CA SER A 386 -30.95 -7.44 -0.72
C SER A 386 -31.88 -8.65 -0.55
N TYR A 387 -32.38 -9.14 -1.68
CA TYR A 387 -33.18 -10.35 -1.80
C TYR A 387 -32.39 -11.46 -2.51
N ALA A 388 -32.45 -12.65 -1.94
CA ALA A 388 -31.94 -13.88 -2.52
C ALA A 388 -33.07 -14.94 -2.44
N PRO A 389 -33.65 -15.37 -3.58
CA PRO A 389 -34.70 -16.38 -3.58
C PRO A 389 -34.22 -17.70 -2.95
N SER A 390 -35.09 -18.32 -2.15
CA SER A 390 -34.95 -19.69 -1.65
C SER A 390 -35.20 -20.73 -2.74
N ASP A 391 -36.21 -20.47 -3.56
CA ASP A 391 -36.79 -21.42 -4.50
C ASP A 391 -36.53 -21.03 -5.96
N PRO A 392 -36.34 -22.00 -6.88
CA PRO A 392 -36.01 -21.75 -8.28
C PRO A 392 -37.22 -21.30 -9.13
N SER A 393 -38.00 -20.33 -8.62
CA SER A 393 -39.16 -19.77 -9.31
C SER A 393 -38.74 -18.74 -10.35
N PRO A 394 -39.25 -18.79 -11.60
CA PRO A 394 -38.88 -17.85 -12.66
C PRO A 394 -39.41 -16.42 -12.41
N HIS A 395 -40.26 -16.22 -11.41
CA HIS A 395 -40.85 -14.91 -11.07
C HIS A 395 -40.02 -14.07 -10.08
N TYR A 396 -38.98 -14.64 -9.47
CA TYR A 396 -38.24 -14.03 -8.37
C TYR A 396 -36.73 -14.04 -8.63
N GLU A 397 -36.22 -13.03 -9.33
CA GLU A 397 -34.77 -12.86 -9.53
C GLU A 397 -34.06 -12.33 -8.27
N PRO A 398 -32.77 -12.64 -8.05
CA PRO A 398 -31.97 -12.00 -7.02
C PRO A 398 -31.79 -10.51 -7.27
N GLN A 399 -32.06 -9.67 -6.26
CA GLN A 399 -32.06 -8.21 -6.43
C GLN A 399 -31.46 -7.50 -5.21
N SER A 400 -30.85 -6.33 -5.42
CA SER A 400 -30.54 -5.37 -4.37
C SER A 400 -31.04 -3.98 -4.74
N VAL A 401 -31.49 -3.23 -3.72
CA VAL A 401 -31.83 -1.81 -3.85
C VAL A 401 -30.91 -1.01 -2.94
N LEU A 402 -30.26 -0.01 -3.52
CA LEU A 402 -29.44 0.98 -2.84
C LEU A 402 -30.25 2.27 -2.69
N ASP A 403 -30.90 2.41 -1.54
CA ASP A 403 -31.60 3.64 -1.15
C ASP A 403 -30.57 4.69 -0.67
N ARG A 404 -30.82 5.97 -1.00
CA ARG A 404 -29.90 7.10 -0.75
C ARG A 404 -30.63 8.31 -0.18
N TRP A 405 -30.00 9.04 0.75
CA TRP A 405 -30.48 10.32 1.26
C TRP A 405 -29.35 11.32 1.40
N GLU A 406 -29.55 12.53 0.90
CA GLU A 406 -28.65 13.66 1.07
C GLU A 406 -28.93 14.38 2.40
N ILE A 407 -27.87 14.70 3.15
CA ILE A 407 -27.92 15.41 4.44
C ILE A 407 -27.89 16.92 4.18
N VAL A 408 -29.06 17.51 3.95
CA VAL A 408 -29.20 18.94 3.65
C VAL A 408 -29.23 19.74 4.95
N GLN A 409 -28.26 20.65 5.13
CA GLN A 409 -28.28 21.67 6.18
C GLN A 409 -29.16 22.83 5.74
N GLU A 410 -30.16 23.19 6.55
CA GLU A 410 -31.06 24.30 6.29
C GLU A 410 -30.68 25.51 7.14
N GLN A 411 -30.56 26.67 6.48
CA GLN A 411 -30.57 27.95 7.17
C GLN A 411 -32.03 28.31 7.44
N GLN A 412 -32.39 28.49 8.72
CA GLN A 412 -33.74 28.94 9.08
C GLN A 412 -34.02 30.30 8.43
N THR A 413 -35.03 30.36 7.56
CA THR A 413 -35.69 31.62 7.23
C THR A 413 -36.21 32.23 8.53
N PRO A 414 -36.02 33.54 8.77
CA PRO A 414 -36.59 34.18 9.96
C PRO A 414 -38.11 33.97 9.94
N LEU A 415 -38.65 33.52 11.08
CA LEU A 415 -40.08 33.22 11.23
C LEU A 415 -40.93 34.41 10.74
N LEU A 416 -42.03 34.12 10.05
CA LEU A 416 -43.04 35.12 9.75
C LEU A 416 -43.49 35.76 11.07
N LYS A 417 -43.41 37.09 11.16
CA LYS A 417 -43.63 37.88 12.40
C LYS A 417 -44.93 37.56 13.15
N ALA A 418 -45.92 37.01 12.46
CA ALA A 418 -47.16 36.48 13.04
C ALA A 418 -46.96 35.35 14.08
N PHE A 419 -45.78 34.71 14.13
CA PHE A 419 -45.43 33.71 15.14
C PHE A 419 -44.66 34.29 16.34
N GLU A 420 -44.03 35.47 16.20
CA GLU A 420 -43.33 36.15 17.31
C GLU A 420 -44.33 36.62 18.40
N SER A 421 -45.57 36.93 18.01
CA SER A 421 -46.64 37.38 18.91
C SER A 421 -47.30 36.26 19.73
N LEU A 422 -46.93 34.99 19.53
CA LEU A 422 -47.58 33.82 20.16
C LEU A 422 -46.72 33.11 21.22
N GLY A 423 -45.47 33.54 21.47
CA GLY A 423 -44.53 32.79 22.32
C GLY A 423 -43.71 33.63 23.28
N THR A 424 -43.96 33.51 24.59
CA THR A 424 -43.19 34.15 25.68
C THR A 424 -41.83 33.47 25.96
N ARG A 425 -41.14 32.97 24.91
CA ARG A 425 -39.79 32.40 25.00
C ARG A 425 -38.77 33.32 24.35
N ARG A 426 -37.59 33.40 24.96
CA ARG A 426 -36.45 34.17 24.43
C ARG A 426 -36.05 33.64 23.04
N PRO A 427 -35.52 34.49 22.15
CA PRO A 427 -34.93 34.01 20.89
C PRO A 427 -33.74 33.12 21.21
N ASN A 428 -33.89 31.81 20.99
CA ASN A 428 -32.75 30.90 20.95
C ASN A 428 -31.85 31.29 19.77
N ALA A 429 -30.52 31.12 19.93
CA ALA A 429 -29.60 31.27 18.82
C ALA A 429 -29.98 30.32 17.67
N SER A 430 -29.79 30.76 16.42
CA SER A 430 -30.18 30.03 15.21
C SER A 430 -29.51 28.65 15.16
N GLN A 431 -30.27 27.61 15.51
CA GLN A 431 -29.82 26.23 15.38
C GLN A 431 -29.88 25.81 13.92
N ASN A 432 -28.80 25.19 13.43
CA ASN A 432 -28.80 24.55 12.13
C ASN A 432 -29.72 23.33 12.18
N SER A 433 -30.85 23.39 11.48
CA SER A 433 -31.68 22.21 11.23
C SER A 433 -31.11 21.42 10.06
N PHE A 434 -31.17 20.09 10.12
CA PHE A 434 -30.80 19.23 9.01
C PHE A 434 -32.02 18.43 8.57
N ARG A 435 -32.11 18.10 7.28
CA ARG A 435 -33.10 17.17 6.75
C ARG A 435 -32.49 16.12 5.84
N LEU A 436 -33.12 14.95 5.82
CA LEU A 436 -32.78 13.87 4.89
C LEU A 436 -33.60 14.01 3.60
N ASN A 437 -32.93 14.41 2.54
CA ASN A 437 -33.51 14.56 1.20
C ASN A 437 -33.33 13.23 0.45
N ARG A 438 -34.40 12.41 0.34
CA ARG A 438 -34.32 11.10 -0.35
C ARG A 438 -34.00 11.31 -1.83
N LEU A 439 -33.02 10.58 -2.34
CA LEU A 439 -32.63 10.54 -3.75
C LEU A 439 -33.17 9.26 -4.40
N GLU A 440 -33.16 9.22 -5.74
CA GLU A 440 -33.63 8.05 -6.49
C GLU A 440 -32.82 6.79 -6.10
N PRO A 441 -33.49 5.68 -5.73
CA PRO A 441 -32.81 4.43 -5.39
C PRO A 441 -32.20 3.77 -6.62
N VAL A 442 -31.04 3.13 -6.46
CA VAL A 442 -30.39 2.37 -7.55
C VAL A 442 -30.70 0.88 -7.38
N VAL A 443 -31.33 0.28 -8.40
CA VAL A 443 -31.74 -1.13 -8.40
C VAL A 443 -30.72 -1.97 -9.18
N PHE A 444 -30.37 -3.14 -8.64
CA PHE A 444 -29.42 -4.07 -9.24
C PHE A 444 -30.02 -5.48 -9.26
N ASN A 445 -30.06 -6.15 -10.42
CA ASN A 445 -30.50 -7.55 -10.54
C ASN A 445 -29.39 -8.54 -10.12
N ARG A 446 -28.72 -8.24 -9.00
CA ARG A 446 -27.66 -9.02 -8.34
C ARG A 446 -27.72 -8.77 -6.84
N VAL A 447 -27.19 -9.71 -6.06
CA VAL A 447 -27.00 -9.55 -4.61
C VAL A 447 -25.71 -8.77 -4.35
N ILE A 448 -25.81 -7.59 -3.74
CA ILE A 448 -24.66 -6.84 -3.20
C ILE A 448 -24.19 -7.51 -1.90
N VAL A 449 -22.88 -7.72 -1.76
CA VAL A 449 -22.27 -8.31 -0.55
C VAL A 449 -21.28 -7.36 0.15
N ASN A 450 -20.84 -6.30 -0.52
CA ASN A 450 -20.02 -5.25 0.08
C ASN A 450 -20.09 -3.95 -0.76
N ILE A 451 -19.97 -2.80 -0.09
CA ILE A 451 -19.62 -1.52 -0.70
C ILE A 451 -18.36 -1.01 0.00
N HIS A 452 -17.38 -0.51 -0.77
CA HIS A 452 -16.12 0.00 -0.23
C HIS A 452 -15.78 1.39 -0.79
N GLN A 453 -15.31 2.30 0.09
CA GLN A 453 -14.98 3.67 -0.25
C GLN A 453 -13.53 3.81 -0.74
N MET A 454 -13.34 4.06 -2.04
CA MET A 454 -12.02 4.25 -2.65
C MET A 454 -11.76 5.70 -3.07
N GLN A 455 -10.48 6.02 -3.29
CA GLN A 455 -10.00 7.37 -3.60
C GLN A 455 -10.51 8.44 -2.60
N LEU A 456 -10.42 8.14 -1.30
CA LEU A 456 -10.94 8.96 -0.19
C LEU A 456 -12.46 9.23 -0.32
N GLY A 457 -13.22 8.17 -0.58
CA GLY A 457 -14.67 8.22 -0.69
C GLY A 457 -15.18 8.96 -1.93
N ARG A 458 -14.38 9.07 -3.00
CA ARG A 458 -14.80 9.58 -4.33
C ARG A 458 -15.40 8.51 -5.23
N VAL A 459 -14.91 7.27 -5.10
CA VAL A 459 -15.33 6.14 -5.92
C VAL A 459 -15.89 5.05 -5.02
N LEU A 460 -17.06 4.51 -5.39
CA LEU A 460 -17.69 3.41 -4.69
C LEU A 460 -17.40 2.11 -5.42
N PHE A 461 -16.81 1.14 -4.71
CA PHE A 461 -16.57 -0.21 -5.20
C PHE A 461 -17.71 -1.09 -4.70
N ILE A 462 -18.66 -1.45 -5.56
CA ILE A 462 -19.81 -2.30 -5.23
C ILE A 462 -19.49 -3.73 -5.64
N THR A 463 -19.43 -4.65 -4.68
CA THR A 463 -19.14 -6.07 -4.94
C THR A 463 -20.40 -6.92 -4.84
N PHE A 464 -20.58 -7.81 -5.81
CA PHE A 464 -21.74 -8.70 -5.90
C PHE A 464 -21.39 -10.15 -5.55
N ALA A 465 -22.40 -10.95 -5.23
CA ALA A 465 -22.24 -12.33 -4.75
C ALA A 465 -21.65 -13.31 -5.79
N ASP A 466 -21.69 -12.96 -7.07
CA ASP A 466 -21.02 -13.66 -8.18
C ASP A 466 -19.50 -13.39 -8.23
N GLY A 467 -19.00 -12.42 -7.46
CA GLY A 467 -17.61 -11.96 -7.50
C GLY A 467 -17.33 -10.91 -8.59
N SER A 468 -18.35 -10.35 -9.23
CA SER A 468 -18.22 -9.13 -10.04
C SER A 468 -18.11 -7.89 -9.14
N VAL A 469 -17.44 -6.85 -9.65
CA VAL A 469 -17.25 -5.56 -8.95
C VAL A 469 -17.56 -4.44 -9.92
N GLU A 470 -18.35 -3.46 -9.50
CA GLU A 470 -18.58 -2.21 -10.22
C GLU A 470 -17.90 -1.04 -9.51
N TYR A 471 -17.29 -0.15 -10.29
CA TYR A 471 -16.70 1.11 -9.82
C TYR A 471 -17.58 2.26 -10.27
N ARG A 472 -18.27 2.90 -9.33
CA ARG A 472 -19.21 4.00 -9.61
C ARG A 472 -18.75 5.32 -9.02
N ASP A 473 -19.05 6.42 -9.71
CA ASP A 473 -18.88 7.77 -9.18
C ASP A 473 -19.80 8.01 -7.98
N ARG A 474 -19.31 8.65 -6.91
CA ARG A 474 -20.12 8.88 -5.70
C ARG A 474 -21.30 9.84 -5.89
N PHE A 475 -21.27 10.70 -6.91
CA PHE A 475 -22.24 11.77 -7.12
C PHE A 475 -23.30 11.32 -8.13
N THR A 476 -22.88 10.86 -9.31
CA THR A 476 -23.80 10.44 -10.38
C THR A 476 -24.26 8.98 -10.25
N MET A 477 -23.51 8.14 -9.54
CA MET A 477 -23.64 6.68 -9.54
C MET A 477 -23.45 6.02 -10.92
N GLU A 478 -22.88 6.72 -11.90
CA GLU A 478 -22.52 6.15 -13.21
C GLU A 478 -21.29 5.26 -13.12
N LEU A 479 -21.15 4.33 -14.07
CA LEU A 479 -20.03 3.38 -14.11
C LEU A 479 -18.78 4.03 -14.71
N LEU A 480 -17.67 4.05 -13.97
CA LEU A 480 -16.47 4.81 -14.32
C LEU A 480 -15.62 4.19 -15.46
N TYR A 481 -16.01 3.04 -16.02
CA TYR A 481 -15.19 2.26 -16.95
C TYR A 481 -15.94 1.64 -18.14
N ASN A 482 -17.17 2.12 -18.45
CA ASN A 482 -17.96 1.62 -19.59
C ASN A 482 -17.15 1.60 -20.91
N ASP A 483 -16.34 2.64 -21.14
CA ASP A 483 -15.38 2.72 -22.24
C ASP A 483 -13.95 2.84 -21.70
N SER A 484 -12.99 2.18 -22.38
CA SER A 484 -11.57 2.30 -22.04
C SER A 484 -11.01 3.66 -22.44
N ASN A 485 -10.48 4.43 -21.48
CA ASN A 485 -9.98 5.78 -21.73
C ASN A 485 -8.45 5.85 -21.64
N TYR A 486 -7.80 5.80 -22.79
CA TYR A 486 -6.33 5.84 -22.90
C TYR A 486 -5.72 7.25 -22.91
N THR A 487 -6.54 8.31 -22.88
CA THR A 487 -6.05 9.71 -22.87
C THR A 487 -6.21 10.38 -21.50
N LYS A 488 -7.14 9.94 -20.66
CA LYS A 488 -7.39 10.46 -19.31
C LYS A 488 -7.64 9.31 -18.32
N VAL A 489 -6.57 8.83 -17.70
CA VAL A 489 -6.60 7.70 -16.76
C VAL A 489 -6.74 8.21 -15.33
N HIS A 490 -7.77 7.77 -14.59
CA HIS A 490 -7.89 7.97 -13.14
C HIS A 490 -7.48 6.72 -12.34
N SER A 491 -7.57 5.52 -12.92
CA SER A 491 -7.11 4.26 -12.31
C SER A 491 -6.94 3.15 -13.36
N LEU A 492 -6.26 2.05 -13.00
CA LEU A 492 -6.08 0.89 -13.89
C LEU A 492 -7.40 0.27 -14.39
N HIS A 493 -8.48 0.37 -13.61
CA HIS A 493 -9.81 -0.11 -14.01
C HIS A 493 -10.34 0.52 -15.31
N GLN A 494 -9.81 1.68 -15.72
CA GLN A 494 -10.20 2.37 -16.97
C GLN A 494 -9.33 2.02 -18.18
N THR A 495 -8.37 1.10 -18.01
CA THR A 495 -7.39 0.71 -19.05
C THR A 495 -7.73 -0.64 -19.71
N GLY A 496 -8.97 -1.09 -19.58
CA GLY A 496 -9.45 -2.41 -20.03
C GLY A 496 -9.13 -3.55 -19.06
N MET A 497 -8.43 -3.30 -17.95
CA MET A 497 -8.08 -4.33 -16.97
C MET A 497 -9.25 -4.74 -16.08
N GLN A 498 -9.39 -6.05 -15.84
CA GLN A 498 -10.47 -6.66 -15.04
C GLN A 498 -9.91 -7.59 -13.97
N PHE A 499 -10.71 -7.99 -12.97
CA PHE A 499 -10.27 -8.99 -11.98
C PHE A 499 -10.30 -10.42 -12.56
N GLU A 500 -9.19 -11.15 -12.40
CA GLU A 500 -9.06 -12.59 -12.72
C GLU A 500 -10.23 -13.42 -12.15
N ASP A 501 -10.69 -14.45 -12.85
CA ASP A 501 -11.68 -15.48 -12.42
C ASP A 501 -12.88 -15.02 -11.58
N GLN A 502 -14.00 -14.66 -12.22
CA GLN A 502 -15.28 -14.47 -11.52
C GLN A 502 -15.67 -15.74 -10.76
N SER A 503 -15.78 -15.64 -9.43
CA SER A 503 -16.22 -16.75 -8.58
C SER A 503 -16.86 -16.22 -7.30
N SER A 504 -17.82 -16.98 -6.77
CA SER A 504 -18.70 -16.61 -5.67
C SER A 504 -18.02 -15.86 -4.52
N CYS A 505 -18.68 -14.83 -3.99
CA CYS A 505 -18.15 -13.96 -2.94
C CYS A 505 -19.15 -13.81 -1.78
N LEU A 506 -18.75 -14.19 -0.56
CA LEU A 506 -19.52 -13.98 0.69
C LEU A 506 -19.03 -12.76 1.48
N ASN A 507 -17.73 -12.45 1.37
CA ASN A 507 -17.04 -11.35 2.01
C ASN A 507 -15.85 -10.96 1.12
N VAL A 508 -15.49 -9.68 1.08
CA VAL A 508 -14.34 -9.15 0.33
C VAL A 508 -13.63 -8.06 1.12
N ALA A 509 -12.32 -7.91 0.88
CA ALA A 509 -11.57 -6.71 1.23
C ALA A 509 -10.65 -6.32 0.07
N PHE A 510 -10.60 -5.03 -0.26
CA PHE A 510 -9.74 -4.47 -1.30
C PHE A 510 -8.35 -4.12 -0.78
N SER A 511 -7.35 -4.13 -1.67
CA SER A 511 -6.02 -3.63 -1.38
C SER A 511 -6.03 -2.09 -1.21
N PRO A 512 -5.01 -1.48 -0.57
CA PRO A 512 -4.95 -0.02 -0.38
C PRO A 512 -4.95 0.80 -1.69
N THR A 513 -4.67 0.15 -2.82
CA THR A 513 -4.65 0.72 -4.18
C THR A 513 -5.94 0.46 -4.95
N GLY A 514 -6.75 -0.54 -4.54
CA GLY A 514 -7.90 -1.05 -5.29
C GLY A 514 -7.56 -2.02 -6.42
N CYS A 515 -6.27 -2.29 -6.67
CA CYS A 515 -5.82 -3.12 -7.79
C CYS A 515 -5.83 -4.63 -7.48
N SER A 516 -6.24 -5.00 -6.27
CA SER A 516 -6.47 -6.38 -5.84
C SER A 516 -7.58 -6.45 -4.80
N MET A 517 -8.14 -7.65 -4.65
CA MET A 517 -9.03 -7.97 -3.54
C MET A 517 -8.77 -9.38 -3.03
N VAL A 518 -9.12 -9.61 -1.77
CA VAL A 518 -9.22 -10.95 -1.16
C VAL A 518 -10.66 -11.22 -0.82
N GLN A 519 -11.17 -12.38 -1.23
CA GLN A 519 -12.56 -12.77 -1.03
C GLN A 519 -12.68 -14.14 -0.35
N ILE A 520 -13.71 -14.30 0.48
CA ILE A 520 -14.14 -15.60 1.01
C ILE A 520 -15.20 -16.15 0.04
N CYS A 521 -14.92 -17.32 -0.55
CA CYS A 521 -15.83 -18.01 -1.46
C CYS A 521 -16.88 -18.88 -0.72
N ASN A 522 -17.85 -19.43 -1.45
CA ASN A 522 -18.89 -20.30 -0.88
C ASN A 522 -18.31 -21.57 -0.25
N ASP A 523 -17.20 -22.10 -0.78
CA ASP A 523 -16.43 -23.20 -0.18
C ASP A 523 -15.60 -22.78 1.06
N LYS A 524 -15.85 -21.57 1.56
CA LYS A 524 -15.18 -20.87 2.68
C LYS A 524 -13.67 -20.66 2.50
N LYS A 525 -13.10 -20.94 1.32
CA LYS A 525 -11.69 -20.66 1.04
C LYS A 525 -11.48 -19.17 0.73
N ILE A 526 -10.30 -18.67 1.10
CA ILE A 526 -9.85 -17.32 0.77
C ILE A 526 -9.14 -17.37 -0.58
N LYS A 527 -9.58 -16.55 -1.53
CA LYS A 527 -8.87 -16.30 -2.80
C LYS A 527 -8.37 -14.86 -2.86
N TRP A 528 -7.13 -14.68 -3.29
CA TRP A 528 -6.64 -13.38 -3.78
C TRP A 528 -6.93 -13.30 -5.29
N ARG A 529 -7.40 -12.14 -5.74
CA ARG A 529 -7.67 -11.80 -7.15
C ARG A 529 -7.05 -10.43 -7.43
N LYS A 530 -6.37 -10.28 -8.56
CA LYS A 530 -5.75 -9.01 -8.99
C LYS A 530 -6.26 -8.59 -10.37
N LEU A 531 -5.94 -7.36 -10.76
CA LEU A 531 -6.21 -6.91 -12.12
C LEU A 531 -5.28 -7.60 -13.13
N HIS A 532 -5.87 -8.04 -14.24
CA HIS A 532 -5.18 -8.59 -15.41
C HIS A 532 -5.72 -7.97 -16.71
N THR A 533 -4.97 -8.13 -17.81
CA THR A 533 -5.43 -7.88 -19.18
C THR A 533 -5.87 -9.20 -19.80
N ASN A 534 -7.01 -9.19 -20.50
CA ASN A 534 -7.48 -10.38 -21.23
C ASN A 534 -6.70 -10.56 -22.55
N ASP A 535 -6.33 -9.44 -23.17
CA ASP A 535 -5.61 -9.37 -24.45
C ASP A 535 -4.11 -9.18 -24.23
N ASP A 536 -3.30 -9.54 -25.24
CA ASP A 536 -1.87 -9.20 -25.27
C ASP A 536 -1.67 -7.75 -25.71
N ILE A 537 -1.35 -6.88 -24.75
CA ILE A 537 -1.03 -5.47 -24.99
C ILE A 537 0.30 -5.32 -25.72
N GLY A 538 0.49 -4.24 -26.47
CA GLY A 538 1.75 -3.91 -27.13
C GLY A 538 2.92 -3.63 -26.16
N GLU A 539 4.05 -3.26 -26.72
CA GLU A 539 5.35 -3.21 -26.01
C GLU A 539 5.98 -1.80 -25.96
N ASN A 540 5.23 -0.75 -26.29
CA ASN A 540 5.79 0.58 -26.52
C ASN A 540 4.74 1.70 -26.37
N MET A 541 5.03 2.69 -25.50
CA MET A 541 4.13 3.81 -25.18
C MET A 541 3.73 4.69 -26.38
N LYS A 542 4.49 4.63 -27.48
CA LYS A 542 4.27 5.43 -28.69
C LYS A 542 3.26 4.79 -29.64
N THR A 543 3.36 3.48 -29.81
CA THR A 543 2.55 2.72 -30.80
C THR A 543 1.28 2.15 -30.18
N ASP A 544 1.31 1.82 -28.89
CA ASP A 544 0.18 1.23 -28.17
C ASP A 544 -0.33 2.19 -27.08
N GLN A 545 -1.60 2.56 -27.20
CA GLN A 545 -2.26 3.48 -26.26
C GLN A 545 -2.68 2.80 -24.96
N GLN A 546 -3.04 1.51 -25.00
CA GLN A 546 -3.45 0.74 -23.83
C GLN A 546 -2.26 0.44 -22.93
N TYR A 547 -1.13 0.01 -23.49
CA TYR A 547 0.15 -0.13 -22.79
C TYR A 547 0.56 1.21 -22.14
N ALA A 548 0.51 2.32 -22.89
CA ALA A 548 0.84 3.64 -22.34
C ALA A 548 -0.09 4.02 -21.15
N ALA A 549 -1.38 3.75 -21.27
CA ALA A 549 -2.37 3.99 -20.23
C ALA A 549 -2.19 3.07 -19.00
N ILE A 550 -1.80 1.81 -19.19
CA ILE A 550 -1.48 0.88 -18.10
C ILE A 550 -0.23 1.34 -17.34
N ILE A 551 0.82 1.79 -18.02
CA ILE A 551 1.99 2.38 -17.34
C ILE A 551 1.59 3.59 -16.50
N ALA A 552 0.73 4.47 -17.03
CA ALA A 552 0.21 5.62 -16.29
C ALA A 552 -0.67 5.22 -15.10
N GLY A 553 -1.50 4.18 -15.23
CA GLY A 553 -2.32 3.63 -14.16
C GLY A 553 -1.50 2.97 -13.04
N LEU A 554 -0.49 2.16 -13.38
CA LEU A 554 0.48 1.59 -12.43
C LEU A 554 1.21 2.70 -11.66
N THR A 555 1.60 3.76 -12.39
CA THR A 555 2.26 4.95 -11.84
C THR A 555 1.36 5.67 -10.84
N LEU A 556 0.09 5.95 -11.18
CA LEU A 556 -0.89 6.55 -10.27
C LEU A 556 -1.11 5.71 -9.00
N ALA A 557 -1.25 4.38 -9.15
CA ALA A 557 -1.54 3.47 -8.04
C ALA A 557 -0.36 3.37 -7.04
N ALA A 558 0.85 3.14 -7.54
CA ALA A 558 2.05 3.11 -6.69
C ALA A 558 2.37 4.50 -6.09
N GLY A 559 2.18 5.56 -6.88
CA GLY A 559 2.40 6.94 -6.45
C GLY A 559 1.50 7.38 -5.31
N SER A 560 0.22 7.01 -5.35
CA SER A 560 -0.76 7.36 -4.32
C SER A 560 -0.48 6.71 -2.96
N CYS A 561 0.30 5.63 -2.94
CA CYS A 561 0.78 4.99 -1.71
C CYS A 561 2.03 5.66 -1.11
N SER A 562 2.77 6.48 -1.88
CA SER A 562 4.01 7.10 -1.41
C SER A 562 3.82 8.06 -0.22
N PRO A 563 2.87 9.03 -0.23
CA PRO A 563 2.70 9.98 0.88
C PRO A 563 2.19 9.35 2.18
N SER A 564 1.39 8.28 2.07
CA SER A 564 0.82 7.53 3.20
C SER A 564 1.73 6.40 3.70
N GLN A 565 2.77 6.05 2.92
CA GLN A 565 3.60 4.86 3.10
C GLN A 565 2.77 3.57 3.17
N ALA A 566 1.70 3.51 2.37
CA ALA A 566 0.86 2.32 2.22
C ALA A 566 1.52 1.26 1.34
N SER A 567 1.01 0.03 1.45
CA SER A 567 1.39 -1.10 0.60
C SER A 567 0.87 -0.93 -0.82
N PHE A 568 1.75 -1.19 -1.79
CA PHE A 568 1.46 -1.29 -3.23
C PHE A 568 2.03 -2.61 -3.81
N GLU A 569 2.19 -3.62 -2.95
CA GLU A 569 2.75 -4.94 -3.31
C GLU A 569 1.92 -5.61 -4.43
N ASP A 570 0.63 -5.32 -4.51
CA ASP A 570 -0.27 -5.81 -5.56
C ASP A 570 -0.04 -5.11 -6.91
N VAL A 571 0.25 -3.82 -6.92
CA VAL A 571 0.67 -3.08 -8.13
C VAL A 571 1.99 -3.65 -8.67
N LEU A 572 2.90 -4.10 -7.79
CA LEU A 572 4.08 -4.86 -8.18
C LEU A 572 3.72 -6.26 -8.71
N ALA A 573 2.73 -6.94 -8.13
CA ALA A 573 2.25 -8.24 -8.59
C ALA A 573 1.51 -8.22 -9.94
N ILE A 574 1.04 -7.03 -10.35
CA ILE A 574 0.54 -6.74 -11.70
C ILE A 574 1.73 -6.39 -12.60
N ALA A 575 2.59 -5.44 -12.23
CA ALA A 575 3.76 -5.06 -13.03
C ALA A 575 4.71 -6.24 -13.32
N ARG A 576 4.77 -7.25 -12.44
CA ARG A 576 5.55 -8.48 -12.60
C ARG A 576 5.11 -9.36 -13.79
N THR A 577 3.86 -9.25 -14.27
CA THR A 577 3.39 -10.03 -15.46
C THR A 577 3.91 -9.44 -16.77
N MET A 578 4.01 -8.11 -16.86
CA MET A 578 4.47 -7.38 -18.05
C MET A 578 5.99 -7.20 -18.12
N ARG A 579 6.73 -7.63 -17.09
CA ARG A 579 8.18 -7.36 -16.91
C ARG A 579 9.09 -7.77 -18.08
N GLU A 580 8.69 -8.79 -18.85
CA GLU A 580 9.48 -9.36 -19.94
C GLU A 580 9.27 -8.59 -21.25
N LYS A 581 8.23 -7.73 -21.34
CA LYS A 581 8.02 -6.86 -22.50
C LYS A 581 9.16 -5.84 -22.59
N PRO A 582 9.72 -5.59 -23.80
CA PRO A 582 10.75 -4.57 -24.03
C PRO A 582 10.43 -3.24 -23.37
N ASN A 583 11.43 -2.61 -22.76
CA ASN A 583 11.37 -1.29 -22.12
C ASN A 583 10.38 -1.12 -20.94
N PHE A 584 9.45 -2.04 -20.65
CA PHE A 584 8.44 -1.91 -19.58
C PHE A 584 9.00 -1.39 -18.24
N ILE A 585 10.11 -1.98 -17.77
CA ILE A 585 10.77 -1.57 -16.52
C ILE A 585 11.35 -0.14 -16.63
N ALA A 586 11.87 0.25 -17.79
CA ALA A 586 12.38 1.60 -18.02
C ALA A 586 11.25 2.64 -18.14
N ASP A 587 10.16 2.30 -18.83
CA ASP A 587 8.99 3.17 -19.03
C ASP A 587 8.30 3.47 -17.70
N PHE A 588 7.97 2.42 -16.92
CA PHE A 588 7.31 2.55 -15.61
C PHE A 588 8.14 3.36 -14.60
N ILE A 589 9.47 3.20 -14.60
CA ILE A 589 10.36 3.98 -13.74
C ILE A 589 10.47 5.44 -14.22
N GLN A 590 10.48 5.70 -15.54
CA GLN A 590 10.49 7.07 -16.08
C GLN A 590 9.19 7.83 -15.77
N GLU A 591 8.04 7.19 -15.95
CA GLU A 591 6.72 7.76 -15.60
C GLU A 591 6.63 8.04 -14.08
N THR A 592 7.02 7.08 -13.24
CA THR A 592 7.08 7.24 -11.77
C THR A 592 8.03 8.37 -11.36
N THR A 593 9.20 8.48 -12.00
CA THR A 593 10.18 9.55 -11.76
C THR A 593 9.58 10.93 -12.06
N ARG A 594 8.86 11.06 -13.19
CA ARG A 594 8.26 12.33 -13.63
C ARG A 594 7.11 12.76 -12.71
N MET A 595 6.16 11.87 -12.42
CA MET A 595 5.02 12.16 -11.57
C MET A 595 5.46 12.56 -10.14
N LEU A 596 6.39 11.80 -9.53
CA LEU A 596 6.88 12.07 -8.17
C LEU A 596 7.94 13.20 -8.12
N LYS A 597 8.29 13.81 -9.27
CA LYS A 597 9.35 14.82 -9.41
C LYS A 597 10.63 14.42 -8.68
N MET A 598 11.03 13.17 -8.88
CA MET A 598 12.08 12.51 -8.12
C MET A 598 13.46 13.07 -8.49
N VAL A 599 14.20 13.57 -7.49
CA VAL A 599 15.62 13.91 -7.65
C VAL A 599 16.41 12.62 -7.87
N VAL A 600 17.17 12.57 -8.96
CA VAL A 600 18.04 11.45 -9.35
C VAL A 600 19.49 11.88 -9.59
N ASP A 601 19.69 13.17 -9.92
CA ASP A 601 21.00 13.78 -10.09
C ASP A 601 21.52 14.32 -8.75
N TYR A 602 22.68 13.82 -8.36
CA TYR A 602 23.46 14.24 -7.19
C TYR A 602 24.90 14.62 -7.60
N SER A 603 25.11 15.06 -8.84
CA SER A 603 26.42 15.45 -9.37
C SER A 603 26.91 16.78 -8.78
N GLU A 604 25.99 17.72 -8.52
CA GLU A 604 26.26 19.02 -7.90
C GLU A 604 26.07 19.04 -6.37
N GLU A 605 25.17 18.21 -5.82
CA GLU A 605 24.88 18.19 -4.38
C GLU A 605 26.05 17.61 -3.55
N SER A 606 26.56 18.40 -2.59
CA SER A 606 27.64 18.02 -1.67
C SER A 606 27.16 17.29 -0.41
N HIS A 607 25.85 17.24 -0.15
CA HIS A 607 25.26 16.81 1.12
C HIS A 607 24.54 15.47 1.01
N HIS A 608 25.26 14.35 1.22
CA HIS A 608 24.73 12.97 1.15
C HIS A 608 23.45 12.70 1.98
N ASP A 609 23.14 13.55 2.97
CA ASP A 609 21.91 13.50 3.75
C ASP A 609 20.64 13.65 2.90
N SER A 610 20.65 14.44 1.81
CA SER A 610 19.50 14.58 0.90
C SER A 610 19.23 13.26 0.17
N LEU A 611 20.27 12.68 -0.44
CA LEU A 611 20.29 11.39 -1.12
C LEU A 611 19.80 10.25 -0.22
N VAL A 612 20.29 10.18 1.02
CA VAL A 612 19.85 9.15 1.98
C VAL A 612 18.39 9.35 2.41
N ARG A 613 17.92 10.60 2.54
CA ARG A 613 16.53 10.92 2.90
C ARG A 613 15.54 10.83 1.73
N ASN A 614 16.00 10.69 0.48
CA ASN A 614 15.14 10.61 -0.70
C ASN A 614 14.35 9.27 -0.76
N TYR A 615 13.13 9.29 -0.23
CA TYR A 615 12.20 8.17 -0.26
C TYR A 615 11.69 7.82 -1.67
N ASN A 616 11.56 8.79 -2.56
CA ASN A 616 11.14 8.53 -3.95
C ASN A 616 12.22 7.73 -4.70
N LEU A 617 13.51 8.04 -4.50
CA LEU A 617 14.60 7.23 -5.03
C LEU A 617 14.63 5.83 -4.41
N GLN A 618 14.37 5.70 -3.10
CA GLN A 618 14.19 4.37 -2.48
C GLN A 618 13.05 3.58 -3.14
N LEU A 619 11.94 4.23 -3.49
CA LEU A 619 10.79 3.63 -4.19
C LEU A 619 11.17 3.15 -5.60
N ALA A 620 11.81 3.97 -6.42
CA ALA A 620 12.24 3.59 -7.78
C ALA A 620 13.29 2.46 -7.75
N LEU A 621 14.30 2.56 -6.87
CA LEU A 621 15.25 1.46 -6.64
C LEU A 621 14.53 0.21 -6.14
N SER A 622 13.49 0.33 -5.31
CA SER A 622 12.71 -0.82 -4.88
C SER A 622 11.95 -1.50 -6.01
N MET A 623 11.38 -0.74 -6.95
CA MET A 623 10.69 -1.27 -8.12
C MET A 623 11.67 -2.03 -9.04
N LEU A 624 12.84 -1.44 -9.31
CA LEU A 624 13.92 -2.11 -10.05
C LEU A 624 14.42 -3.39 -9.34
N CYS A 625 14.63 -3.33 -8.03
CA CYS A 625 15.09 -4.46 -7.22
C CYS A 625 14.05 -5.60 -7.17
N HIS A 626 12.75 -5.28 -7.24
CA HIS A 626 11.68 -6.26 -7.36
C HIS A 626 11.61 -6.86 -8.78
N LEU A 627 11.38 -6.03 -9.80
CA LEU A 627 11.11 -6.49 -11.16
C LEU A 627 12.30 -7.29 -11.74
N GLY A 628 13.53 -6.94 -11.34
CA GLY A 628 14.75 -7.66 -11.72
C GLY A 628 15.10 -8.92 -10.91
N PHE A 629 14.28 -9.35 -9.95
CA PHE A 629 14.54 -10.55 -9.14
C PHE A 629 13.86 -11.80 -9.73
N ASN A 630 14.61 -12.89 -9.88
CA ASN A 630 14.13 -14.11 -10.54
C ASN A 630 14.19 -15.36 -9.63
N GLY A 631 14.29 -15.16 -8.31
CA GLY A 631 14.62 -16.19 -7.32
C GLY A 631 16.05 -16.04 -6.78
N GLN A 632 16.28 -16.47 -5.54
CA GLN A 632 17.53 -16.26 -4.78
C GLN A 632 18.75 -17.02 -5.35
N TYR A 633 18.49 -18.03 -6.18
CA TYR A 633 19.50 -18.83 -6.89
C TYR A 633 19.43 -18.67 -8.42
N LYS A 634 18.92 -17.53 -8.94
CA LYS A 634 18.92 -17.20 -10.38
C LYS A 634 19.54 -15.82 -10.65
N LYS A 635 20.10 -15.65 -11.85
CA LYS A 635 20.69 -14.38 -12.31
C LYS A 635 19.69 -13.23 -12.22
N ARG A 636 20.08 -12.19 -11.47
CA ARG A 636 19.35 -10.93 -11.30
C ARG A 636 19.56 -10.00 -12.50
N SER A 637 18.56 -9.21 -12.88
CA SER A 637 18.70 -8.25 -14.00
C SER A 637 19.72 -7.15 -13.68
N PHE A 638 20.25 -6.50 -14.73
CA PHE A 638 21.29 -5.48 -14.65
C PHE A 638 20.92 -4.31 -13.70
N SER A 639 19.83 -3.61 -14.01
CA SER A 639 19.29 -2.54 -13.17
C SER A 639 18.78 -3.07 -11.82
N GLY A 640 18.26 -4.31 -11.78
CA GLY A 640 17.88 -5.00 -10.54
C GLY A 640 19.05 -5.26 -9.60
N LYS A 641 20.28 -5.44 -10.11
CA LYS A 641 21.51 -5.60 -9.32
C LYS A 641 22.02 -4.26 -8.80
N ILE A 642 22.07 -3.23 -9.66
CA ILE A 642 22.37 -1.83 -9.25
C ILE A 642 21.45 -1.44 -8.10
N ALA A 643 20.16 -1.68 -8.27
CA ALA A 643 19.15 -1.37 -7.28
C ALA A 643 19.33 -2.14 -5.97
N LYS A 644 19.61 -3.46 -6.00
CA LYS A 644 19.89 -4.24 -4.78
C LYS A 644 21.04 -3.62 -4.00
N LEU A 645 22.19 -3.41 -4.63
CA LEU A 645 23.39 -2.93 -3.94
C LEU A 645 23.21 -1.50 -3.41
N SER A 646 22.58 -0.60 -4.19
CA SER A 646 22.25 0.76 -3.73
C SER A 646 21.31 0.79 -2.53
N LEU A 647 20.31 -0.11 -2.47
CA LEU A 647 19.39 -0.20 -1.33
C LEU A 647 20.09 -0.71 -0.05
N HIS A 648 20.94 -1.73 -0.15
CA HIS A 648 21.73 -2.20 1.00
C HIS A 648 22.77 -1.16 1.44
N ALA A 649 23.44 -0.49 0.49
CA ALA A 649 24.37 0.60 0.78
C ALA A 649 23.68 1.74 1.57
N ARG A 650 22.49 2.16 1.13
CA ARG A 650 21.65 3.11 1.86
C ARG A 650 21.24 2.57 3.24
N SER A 651 20.89 1.28 3.35
CA SER A 651 20.54 0.64 4.63
C SER A 651 21.70 0.76 5.63
N VAL A 652 22.93 0.39 5.25
CA VAL A 652 24.11 0.50 6.10
C VAL A 652 24.34 1.94 6.57
N ILE A 653 24.27 2.93 5.65
CA ILE A 653 24.43 4.35 6.02
C ILE A 653 23.39 4.77 7.06
N VAL A 654 22.14 4.32 6.91
CA VAL A 654 21.05 4.60 7.86
C VAL A 654 21.28 3.93 9.22
N ILE A 655 21.67 2.64 9.25
CA ILE A 655 21.91 1.88 10.49
C ILE A 655 23.05 2.50 11.31
N VAL A 656 24.19 2.83 10.66
CA VAL A 656 25.30 3.53 11.32
C VAL A 656 24.85 4.91 11.82
N SER A 657 24.13 5.66 10.98
CA SER A 657 23.69 7.02 11.34
C SER A 657 22.72 7.04 12.53
N ILE A 658 21.78 6.10 12.63
CA ILE A 658 20.87 5.97 13.78
C ILE A 658 21.66 5.59 15.04
N SER A 659 22.58 4.63 14.93
CA SER A 659 23.37 4.14 16.06
C SER A 659 24.26 5.24 16.67
N SER A 660 24.92 6.05 15.82
CA SER A 660 25.80 7.13 16.25
C SER A 660 25.08 8.42 16.71
N ASN A 661 23.84 8.67 16.30
CA ASN A 661 23.16 9.96 16.50
C ASN A 661 21.87 9.83 17.30
N THR A 662 21.96 9.32 18.54
CA THR A 662 20.81 9.30 19.46
C THR A 662 20.37 10.74 19.80
N PRO A 663 19.06 11.07 19.71
CA PRO A 663 18.56 12.41 20.03
C PRO A 663 18.97 12.89 21.43
N PRO A 664 19.30 14.18 21.61
CA PRO A 664 19.81 14.70 22.90
C PRO A 664 18.91 14.36 24.11
N HIS A 665 17.59 14.42 23.95
CA HIS A 665 16.61 14.12 24.99
C HIS A 665 16.48 12.62 25.35
N LEU A 666 17.15 11.73 24.63
CA LEU A 666 17.24 10.29 24.95
C LEU A 666 18.65 9.89 25.38
N ARG A 667 19.69 10.65 25.03
CA ARG A 667 21.10 10.27 25.10
C ARG A 667 21.61 9.87 26.50
N GLU A 668 20.99 10.38 27.56
CA GLU A 668 21.30 10.01 28.95
C GLU A 668 20.75 8.63 29.37
N LYS A 669 19.78 8.09 28.61
CA LYS A 669 19.03 6.86 28.94
C LYS A 669 19.12 5.80 27.83
N LEU A 670 19.77 6.15 26.73
CA LEU A 670 19.83 5.39 25.50
C LEU A 670 21.13 5.72 24.77
N SER A 671 21.94 4.70 24.53
CA SER A 671 23.16 4.81 23.74
C SER A 671 23.38 3.48 23.03
N PRO A 672 22.95 3.33 21.76
CA PRO A 672 23.03 2.05 21.06
C PRO A 672 24.46 1.50 20.94
N LEU A 673 25.46 2.37 20.92
CA LEU A 673 26.88 2.00 20.80
C LEU A 673 27.49 1.46 22.10
N ASP A 674 26.77 1.52 23.23
CA ASP A 674 27.14 0.86 24.49
C ASP A 674 26.54 -0.55 24.60
N GLU A 675 25.89 -1.06 23.54
CA GLU A 675 25.38 -2.43 23.47
C GLU A 675 26.20 -3.27 22.46
N PRO A 676 26.87 -4.36 22.89
CA PRO A 676 27.72 -5.15 22.01
C PRO A 676 26.97 -5.74 20.81
N GLU A 677 25.68 -6.04 20.96
CA GLU A 677 24.82 -6.56 19.88
C GLU A 677 24.67 -5.56 18.71
N VAL A 678 24.67 -4.26 19.01
CA VAL A 678 24.62 -3.19 18.00
C VAL A 678 26.00 -3.03 17.35
N VAL A 679 27.07 -3.04 18.15
CA VAL A 679 28.45 -2.97 17.63
C VAL A 679 28.78 -4.19 16.74
N ASP A 680 28.29 -5.38 17.07
CA ASP A 680 28.42 -6.59 16.24
C ASP A 680 27.58 -6.50 14.95
N ALA A 681 26.35 -5.98 15.00
CA ALA A 681 25.56 -5.74 13.79
C ALA A 681 26.26 -4.74 12.85
N LEU A 682 26.78 -3.63 13.39
CA LEU A 682 27.58 -2.66 12.66
C LEU A 682 28.87 -3.28 12.09
N THR A 683 29.52 -4.20 12.82
CA THR A 683 30.72 -4.90 12.34
C THR A 683 30.47 -5.66 11.05
N GLY A 684 29.33 -6.37 10.93
CA GLY A 684 28.95 -7.03 9.69
C GLY A 684 28.57 -6.05 8.57
N CYS A 685 27.86 -4.95 8.90
CA CYS A 685 27.63 -3.84 7.95
C CYS A 685 28.95 -3.26 7.39
N HIS A 686 29.99 -3.14 8.21
CA HIS A 686 31.31 -2.66 7.79
C HIS A 686 32.08 -3.69 6.96
N LYS A 687 32.02 -4.99 7.31
CA LYS A 687 32.58 -6.07 6.48
C LYS A 687 31.96 -6.06 5.08
N TRP A 688 30.63 -6.03 4.99
CA TRP A 688 29.89 -5.89 3.73
C TRP A 688 30.27 -4.62 2.96
N SER A 689 30.49 -3.50 3.65
CA SER A 689 30.93 -2.25 3.02
C SER A 689 32.34 -2.34 2.43
N ILE A 690 33.26 -3.03 3.08
CA ILE A 690 34.61 -3.29 2.56
C ILE A 690 34.54 -4.26 1.38
N ASP A 691 33.75 -5.34 1.51
CA ASP A 691 33.55 -6.36 0.47
C ASP A 691 32.95 -5.76 -0.81
N LEU A 692 32.00 -4.83 -0.69
CA LEU A 692 31.38 -4.14 -1.82
C LEU A 692 32.41 -3.30 -2.59
N MET A 693 33.30 -2.61 -1.88
CA MET A 693 34.36 -1.79 -2.48
C MET A 693 35.42 -2.66 -3.14
N CYS A 694 35.81 -3.78 -2.52
CA CYS A 694 36.70 -4.77 -3.12
C CYS A 694 36.08 -5.33 -4.41
N TRP A 695 34.85 -5.84 -4.34
CA TRP A 695 34.12 -6.41 -5.49
C TRP A 695 33.98 -5.42 -6.65
N LEU A 696 33.68 -4.16 -6.36
CA LEU A 696 33.60 -3.08 -7.35
C LEU A 696 34.95 -2.86 -8.04
N LEU A 697 36.04 -2.77 -7.27
CA LEU A 697 37.38 -2.51 -7.79
C LEU A 697 37.89 -3.69 -8.62
N ASP A 698 37.63 -4.92 -8.17
CA ASP A 698 37.95 -6.15 -8.91
C ASP A 698 37.18 -6.22 -10.24
N SER A 699 35.87 -5.95 -10.21
CA SER A 699 35.01 -5.85 -11.40
C SER A 699 35.43 -4.72 -12.38
N LEU A 700 36.12 -3.68 -11.91
CA LEU A 700 36.71 -2.63 -12.75
C LEU A 700 38.11 -3.00 -13.26
N PHE A 701 38.87 -3.78 -12.48
CA PHE A 701 40.17 -4.30 -12.87
C PHE A 701 40.09 -5.47 -13.87
N GLU A 702 38.98 -6.22 -13.88
CA GLU A 702 38.57 -7.13 -14.97
C GLU A 702 38.43 -6.35 -16.28
N LEU A 703 37.57 -5.31 -16.30
CA LEU A 703 37.35 -4.46 -17.46
C LEU A 703 38.62 -3.73 -17.93
N LEU A 704 39.54 -3.41 -17.01
CA LEU A 704 40.85 -2.82 -17.32
C LEU A 704 41.81 -3.79 -18.04
N GLN A 705 41.55 -5.10 -17.99
CA GLN A 705 42.32 -6.13 -18.71
C GLN A 705 41.58 -6.67 -19.95
N ASP A 706 40.33 -6.26 -20.15
CA ASP A 706 39.49 -6.78 -21.21
C ASP A 706 39.69 -6.06 -22.55
N LYS A 707 40.14 -6.81 -23.57
CA LYS A 707 40.47 -6.26 -24.89
C LYS A 707 39.23 -5.78 -25.65
N GLU A 708 38.13 -6.53 -25.60
CA GLU A 708 36.86 -6.21 -26.28
C GLU A 708 36.33 -4.87 -25.76
N PHE A 709 36.28 -4.68 -24.44
CA PHE A 709 35.90 -3.43 -23.79
C PHE A 709 36.84 -2.27 -24.14
N LEU A 710 38.17 -2.47 -24.08
CA LEU A 710 39.14 -1.41 -24.37
C LEU A 710 39.15 -0.98 -25.84
N GLU A 711 38.98 -1.92 -26.77
CA GLU A 711 38.86 -1.65 -28.21
C GLU A 711 37.57 -0.87 -28.50
N LEU A 712 36.42 -1.32 -27.98
CA LEU A 712 35.15 -0.59 -28.09
C LEU A 712 35.22 0.80 -27.47
N LEU A 713 35.89 0.96 -26.32
CA LEU A 713 36.06 2.25 -25.66
C LEU A 713 36.82 3.25 -26.53
N GLN A 714 37.74 2.82 -27.41
CA GLN A 714 38.41 3.74 -28.32
C GLN A 714 37.54 4.20 -29.49
N GLN A 715 36.60 3.36 -29.95
CA GLN A 715 35.78 3.63 -31.14
C GLN A 715 34.79 4.80 -30.93
N PRO A 716 34.65 5.74 -31.89
CA PRO A 716 33.73 6.88 -31.78
C PRO A 716 32.24 6.53 -31.58
N ARG A 717 31.83 5.31 -31.93
CA ARG A 717 30.45 4.80 -31.80
C ARG A 717 30.31 3.66 -30.77
N GLY A 718 31.39 3.25 -30.10
CA GLY A 718 31.41 2.07 -29.22
C GLY A 718 30.55 2.18 -27.96
N ALA A 719 30.06 3.37 -27.60
CA ALA A 719 29.25 3.61 -26.40
C ALA A 719 28.00 2.72 -26.27
N ALA A 720 27.35 2.38 -27.39
CA ALA A 720 26.20 1.47 -27.39
C ALA A 720 26.64 0.00 -27.20
N GLU A 721 27.68 -0.43 -27.91
CA GLU A 721 28.21 -1.80 -27.81
C GLU A 721 28.81 -2.11 -26.44
N ILE A 722 29.40 -1.11 -25.77
CA ILE A 722 29.82 -1.23 -24.36
C ILE A 722 28.61 -1.54 -23.47
N GLY A 723 27.44 -0.95 -23.73
CA GLY A 723 26.21 -1.27 -23.01
C GLY A 723 25.76 -2.71 -23.24
N ASN A 724 25.74 -3.15 -24.50
CA ASN A 724 25.45 -4.55 -24.87
C ASN A 724 26.40 -5.53 -24.16
N LEU A 725 27.70 -5.23 -24.14
CA LEU A 725 28.73 -6.04 -23.50
C LEU A 725 28.56 -6.12 -21.97
N LEU A 726 28.36 -4.98 -21.31
CA LEU A 726 28.15 -4.92 -19.86
C LEU A 726 26.85 -5.61 -19.45
N GLN A 727 25.78 -5.51 -20.25
CA GLN A 727 24.51 -6.21 -20.02
C GLN A 727 24.67 -7.73 -20.14
N LYS A 728 25.34 -8.20 -21.21
CA LYS A 728 25.65 -9.63 -21.45
C LYS A 728 26.39 -10.24 -20.25
N ARG A 729 27.49 -9.58 -19.82
CA ARG A 729 28.29 -10.00 -18.65
C ARG A 729 27.61 -9.76 -17.30
N ASN A 730 26.60 -8.87 -17.23
CA ASN A 730 25.95 -8.40 -16.00
C ASN A 730 26.92 -7.73 -15.00
N ASN A 731 27.96 -7.08 -15.54
CA ASN A 731 28.94 -6.28 -14.80
C ASN A 731 28.43 -4.83 -14.74
N ILE A 732 28.05 -4.39 -13.55
CA ILE A 732 27.43 -3.08 -13.29
C ILE A 732 28.43 -2.07 -12.72
N ALA A 733 29.69 -2.44 -12.48
CA ALA A 733 30.60 -1.66 -11.64
C ALA A 733 30.86 -0.26 -12.20
N LEU A 734 31.00 -0.14 -13.52
CA LEU A 734 31.15 1.15 -14.20
C LEU A 734 29.90 2.05 -14.04
N HIS A 735 28.69 1.48 -14.08
CA HIS A 735 27.45 2.24 -13.86
C HIS A 735 27.34 2.70 -12.39
N PHE A 736 27.76 1.85 -11.46
CA PHE A 736 27.76 2.13 -10.02
C PHE A 736 28.74 3.27 -9.65
N VAL A 737 29.82 3.45 -10.43
CA VAL A 737 30.76 4.57 -10.33
C VAL A 737 30.25 5.83 -11.03
N LEU A 738 29.64 5.70 -12.22
CA LEU A 738 29.20 6.84 -13.03
C LEU A 738 27.91 7.49 -12.51
N SER A 739 26.93 6.73 -12.00
CA SER A 739 25.71 7.32 -11.43
C SER A 739 26.03 8.07 -10.13
N SER A 740 25.60 9.32 -10.06
CA SER A 740 25.77 10.20 -8.91
C SER A 740 25.15 9.65 -7.63
N SER A 741 24.02 8.96 -7.71
CA SER A 741 23.35 8.37 -6.55
C SER A 741 24.14 7.22 -5.92
N SER A 742 24.58 6.22 -6.71
CA SER A 742 25.37 5.09 -6.20
C SER A 742 26.77 5.51 -5.75
N ARG A 743 27.43 6.41 -6.50
CA ARG A 743 28.68 7.05 -6.08
C ARG A 743 28.51 7.85 -4.78
N GLY A 744 27.39 8.55 -4.63
CA GLY A 744 27.01 9.28 -3.42
C GLY A 744 26.86 8.37 -2.20
N PHE A 745 26.29 7.17 -2.36
CA PHE A 745 26.26 6.16 -1.30
C PHE A 745 27.66 5.60 -0.99
N MET A 746 28.52 5.35 -2.00
CA MET A 746 29.89 4.88 -1.76
C MET A 746 30.74 5.87 -0.95
N VAL A 747 30.69 7.16 -1.28
CA VAL A 747 31.40 8.20 -0.51
C VAL A 747 30.84 8.32 0.91
N ALA A 748 29.52 8.23 1.10
CA ALA A 748 28.91 8.24 2.43
C ALA A 748 29.31 7.01 3.27
N ILE A 749 29.43 5.82 2.65
CA ILE A 749 29.97 4.62 3.30
C ILE A 749 31.42 4.84 3.74
N LEU A 750 32.29 5.38 2.88
CA LEU A 750 33.71 5.58 3.22
C LEU A 750 33.90 6.55 4.40
N ARG A 751 33.09 7.61 4.49
CA ARG A 751 33.08 8.52 5.64
C ARG A 751 32.58 7.85 6.92
N ARG A 752 31.60 6.95 6.83
CA ARG A 752 31.15 6.14 7.98
C ARG A 752 32.19 5.11 8.40
N LEU A 753 32.89 4.47 7.47
CA LEU A 753 34.03 3.59 7.73
C LEU A 753 35.14 4.35 8.48
N GLN A 754 35.60 5.51 7.97
CA GLN A 754 36.59 6.36 8.66
C GLN A 754 36.16 6.72 10.10
N HIS A 755 34.89 7.13 10.28
CA HIS A 755 34.34 7.48 11.59
C HIS A 755 34.35 6.29 12.56
N MET A 756 33.93 5.11 12.12
CA MET A 756 33.81 3.93 12.97
C MET A 756 35.16 3.23 13.23
N ASP A 757 36.14 3.36 12.33
CA ASP A 757 37.55 3.03 12.60
C ASP A 757 38.14 3.94 13.70
N GLY A 758 37.98 5.25 13.55
CA GLY A 758 38.42 6.23 14.54
C GLY A 758 37.71 6.11 15.89
N LEU A 759 36.49 5.56 15.92
CA LEU A 759 35.77 5.22 17.15
C LEU A 759 36.27 3.90 17.76
N SER A 760 36.43 2.84 16.95
CA SER A 760 36.85 1.52 17.44
C SER A 760 38.21 1.57 18.14
N LYS A 761 39.19 2.24 17.52
CA LYS A 761 40.54 2.47 18.08
C LYS A 761 40.54 3.25 19.40
N LYS A 762 39.57 4.16 19.59
CA LYS A 762 39.38 4.90 20.85
C LYS A 762 38.72 4.03 21.92
N ALA A 763 37.77 3.17 21.53
CA ALA A 763 37.08 2.27 22.44
C ALA A 763 38.00 1.14 22.93
N THR A 764 38.71 0.43 22.03
CA THR A 764 39.66 -0.63 22.41
C THR A 764 40.76 -0.07 23.32
N GLY A 765 41.40 1.02 22.89
CA GLY A 765 42.44 1.70 23.67
C GLY A 765 41.95 2.36 24.96
N PHE A 766 40.64 2.52 25.18
CA PHE A 766 40.06 2.91 26.46
C PHE A 766 39.93 1.69 27.38
N TYR A 767 39.37 0.58 26.90
CA TYR A 767 39.22 -0.64 27.70
C TYR A 767 40.57 -1.27 28.05
N GLU A 768 41.56 -1.24 27.16
CA GLU A 768 42.92 -1.73 27.40
C GLU A 768 43.65 -0.96 28.51
N ARG A 769 43.42 0.36 28.63
CA ARG A 769 44.04 1.19 29.69
C ARG A 769 43.33 1.09 31.03
N ASN A 770 42.01 0.87 31.01
CA ASN A 770 41.17 0.81 32.21
C ASN A 770 40.88 -0.64 32.65
N TYR A 771 41.51 -1.64 32.03
CA TYR A 771 41.25 -3.05 32.25
C TYR A 771 41.45 -3.45 33.72
N ASN A 772 40.37 -3.89 34.37
CA ASN A 772 40.39 -4.40 35.73
C ASN A 772 40.09 -5.91 35.71
N PRO A 773 40.85 -6.78 36.40
CA PRO A 773 40.48 -8.20 36.50
C PRO A 773 39.11 -8.46 37.16
N ASN A 774 38.56 -7.47 37.88
CA ASN A 774 37.20 -7.48 38.43
C ASN A 774 36.14 -6.79 37.52
N ASP A 775 36.45 -6.53 36.25
CA ASP A 775 35.52 -5.86 35.33
C ASP A 775 34.21 -6.63 35.12
N SER A 776 33.14 -5.89 34.82
CA SER A 776 31.85 -6.51 34.51
C SER A 776 31.89 -7.32 33.22
N GLN A 777 31.15 -8.43 33.18
CA GLN A 777 31.02 -9.26 31.96
C GLN A 777 30.49 -8.45 30.76
N ALA A 778 29.74 -7.37 31.02
CA ALA A 778 29.25 -6.44 30.00
C ALA A 778 30.39 -5.59 29.38
N ASN A 779 31.30 -5.03 30.20
CA ASN A 779 32.46 -4.27 29.73
C ASN A 779 33.35 -5.16 28.84
N LEU A 780 33.61 -6.40 29.27
CA LEU A 780 34.37 -7.38 28.49
C LEU A 780 33.68 -7.76 27.18
N ALA A 781 32.34 -7.88 27.16
CA ALA A 781 31.59 -8.16 25.95
C ALA A 781 31.66 -6.99 24.94
N LEU A 782 31.54 -5.74 25.42
CA LEU A 782 31.59 -4.54 24.60
C LEU A 782 33.00 -4.28 24.04
N TYR A 783 34.04 -4.44 24.86
CA TYR A 783 35.44 -4.45 24.38
C TYR A 783 35.63 -5.44 23.23
N ARG A 784 35.22 -6.71 23.42
CA ARG A 784 35.33 -7.75 22.38
C ARG A 784 34.58 -7.41 21.09
N ALA A 785 33.44 -6.72 21.16
CA ALA A 785 32.71 -6.26 19.98
C ALA A 785 33.48 -5.14 19.25
N TYR A 786 34.02 -4.16 19.98
CA TYR A 786 34.89 -3.13 19.40
C TYR A 786 36.19 -3.70 18.82
N SER A 787 36.82 -4.70 19.44
CA SER A 787 37.99 -5.40 18.88
C SER A 787 37.66 -6.18 17.60
N ARG A 788 36.47 -6.81 17.51
CA ARG A 788 35.98 -7.42 16.27
C ARG A 788 35.79 -6.39 15.17
N MET A 789 35.16 -5.26 15.47
CA MET A 789 34.98 -4.16 14.53
C MET A 789 36.34 -3.64 14.04
N HIS A 790 37.27 -3.34 14.94
CA HIS A 790 38.61 -2.87 14.61
C HIS A 790 39.36 -3.85 13.70
N LYS A 791 39.35 -5.15 13.99
CA LYS A 791 39.97 -6.19 13.14
C LYS A 791 39.35 -6.26 11.74
N VAL A 792 38.04 -6.05 11.60
CA VAL A 792 37.38 -5.95 10.29
C VAL A 792 37.88 -4.71 9.53
N MET A 793 38.01 -3.56 10.19
CA MET A 793 38.54 -2.34 9.57
C MET A 793 39.99 -2.51 9.09
N GLU A 794 40.84 -3.16 9.88
CA GLU A 794 42.23 -3.46 9.49
C GLU A 794 42.36 -4.47 8.34
N SER A 795 41.33 -5.28 8.08
CA SER A 795 41.31 -6.23 6.96
C SER A 795 41.06 -5.58 5.58
N SER A 796 40.82 -4.27 5.53
CA SER A 796 40.56 -3.55 4.26
C SER A 796 41.77 -3.56 3.32
N LEU A 797 41.53 -3.86 2.03
CA LEU A 797 42.58 -3.91 0.99
C LEU A 797 42.94 -2.54 0.39
N PHE A 798 42.40 -1.44 0.95
CA PHE A 798 42.54 -0.08 0.45
C PHE A 798 42.40 0.94 1.60
N LYS A 799 42.98 2.14 1.44
CA LYS A 799 42.81 3.23 2.42
C LYS A 799 41.51 4.00 2.14
N PHE A 800 40.64 4.14 3.14
CA PHE A 800 39.32 4.78 2.99
C PHE A 800 39.42 6.21 2.40
N GLU A 801 40.37 7.02 2.87
CA GLU A 801 40.63 8.39 2.39
C GLU A 801 41.15 8.45 0.95
N GLU A 802 41.80 7.39 0.47
CA GLU A 802 42.33 7.32 -0.91
C GLU A 802 41.24 6.91 -1.89
N LEU A 803 40.41 5.93 -1.52
CA LEU A 803 39.24 5.54 -2.30
C LEU A 803 38.15 6.64 -2.33
N GLU A 804 38.01 7.42 -1.24
CA GLU A 804 37.13 8.59 -1.24
C GLU A 804 37.61 9.67 -2.23
N ARG A 805 38.92 9.94 -2.26
CA ARG A 805 39.51 10.89 -3.21
C ARG A 805 39.37 10.40 -4.66
N PHE A 806 39.49 9.10 -4.91
CA PHE A 806 39.23 8.50 -6.23
C PHE A 806 37.79 8.77 -6.71
N PHE A 807 36.77 8.44 -5.90
CA PHE A 807 35.38 8.75 -6.26
C PHE A 807 35.10 10.25 -6.36
N SER A 808 35.77 11.07 -5.53
CA SER A 808 35.65 12.53 -5.57
C SER A 808 36.26 13.16 -6.83
N SER A 809 37.36 12.61 -7.36
CA SER A 809 37.90 13.00 -8.67
C SER A 809 36.89 12.72 -9.77
N ILE A 810 36.37 11.49 -9.84
CA ILE A 810 35.40 11.09 -10.88
C ILE A 810 34.14 11.95 -10.81
N ALA A 811 33.68 12.33 -9.61
CA ALA A 811 32.58 13.28 -9.44
C ALA A 811 32.91 14.68 -10.00
N ALA A 812 34.15 15.14 -9.88
CA ALA A 812 34.60 16.40 -10.50
C ALA A 812 34.70 16.28 -12.03
N ASP A 813 35.28 15.20 -12.55
CA ASP A 813 35.38 14.93 -14.00
C ASP A 813 33.99 14.89 -14.68
N ILE A 814 32.99 14.28 -14.02
CA ILE A 814 31.60 14.24 -14.49
C ILE A 814 30.98 15.64 -14.53
N ARG A 815 31.13 16.44 -13.46
CA ARG A 815 30.67 17.85 -13.45
C ARG A 815 31.33 18.65 -14.57
N THR A 816 32.64 18.51 -14.75
CA THR A 816 33.38 19.21 -15.82
C THR A 816 32.86 18.81 -17.21
N SER A 817 32.50 17.54 -17.44
CA SER A 817 31.92 17.13 -18.73
C SER A 817 30.54 17.73 -18.98
N TYR A 818 29.65 17.75 -17.97
CA TYR A 818 28.34 18.40 -18.09
C TYR A 818 28.47 19.92 -18.31
N GLN A 819 29.39 20.60 -17.60
CA GLN A 819 29.69 22.03 -17.78
C GLN A 819 30.30 22.34 -19.16
N HIS A 820 31.13 21.44 -19.69
CA HIS A 820 31.64 21.56 -21.07
C HIS A 820 30.49 21.48 -22.09
N LEU A 821 29.56 20.54 -21.93
CA LEU A 821 28.39 20.41 -22.80
C LEU A 821 27.49 21.66 -22.74
N GLN A 822 27.23 22.20 -21.54
CA GLN A 822 26.53 23.48 -21.37
C GLN A 822 27.24 24.62 -22.11
N THR A 823 28.56 24.71 -21.99
CA THR A 823 29.37 25.74 -22.68
C THR A 823 29.28 25.63 -24.20
N VAL A 824 29.25 24.41 -24.75
CA VAL A 824 29.06 24.15 -26.18
C VAL A 824 27.65 24.55 -26.64
N MET A 825 26.61 24.26 -25.85
CA MET A 825 25.24 24.63 -26.20
C MET A 825 25.01 26.15 -26.15
N ILE A 826 25.58 26.85 -25.17
CA ILE A 826 25.54 28.33 -25.09
C ILE A 826 26.20 28.95 -26.33
N LYS A 827 27.40 28.49 -26.70
CA LYS A 827 28.10 28.97 -27.91
C LYS A 827 27.33 28.69 -29.19
N ARG A 828 26.66 27.53 -29.28
CA ARG A 828 25.80 27.20 -30.43
C ARG A 828 24.60 28.12 -30.52
N GLN A 829 23.94 28.45 -29.40
CA GLN A 829 22.82 29.40 -29.40
C GLN A 829 23.28 30.80 -29.85
N GLN A 830 24.42 31.28 -29.36
CA GLN A 830 25.02 32.56 -29.77
C GLN A 830 25.33 32.62 -31.27
N GLN A 831 25.59 31.48 -31.92
CA GLN A 831 25.84 31.38 -33.36
C GLN A 831 24.58 31.32 -34.23
N MET A 832 23.39 31.04 -33.69
CA MET A 832 22.14 30.96 -34.47
C MET A 832 21.40 32.31 -34.62
N GLY A 833 22.04 33.42 -34.22
CA GLY A 833 21.52 34.77 -34.40
C GLY A 833 20.44 35.19 -33.40
N PRO A 834 19.97 36.45 -33.46
CA PRO A 834 18.98 36.97 -32.52
C PRO A 834 17.58 36.40 -32.81
N HIS A 835 17.11 35.52 -31.93
CA HIS A 835 15.68 35.31 -31.74
C HIS A 835 15.07 36.49 -30.95
N ASN A 836 13.77 36.76 -31.12
CA ASN A 836 13.02 37.81 -30.41
C ASN A 836 12.78 37.49 -28.90
N GLN A 837 13.70 36.79 -28.23
CA GLN A 837 13.62 36.45 -26.81
C GLN A 837 14.72 37.19 -26.03
N PRO A 838 14.43 37.74 -24.83
CA PRO A 838 15.44 38.34 -23.97
C PRO A 838 16.59 37.38 -23.66
N PRO A 839 17.86 37.84 -23.63
CA PRO A 839 19.02 36.98 -23.39
C PRO A 839 18.94 36.16 -22.09
N GLU A 840 18.36 36.73 -21.04
CA GLU A 840 18.13 36.06 -19.76
C GLU A 840 17.17 34.86 -19.88
N GLN A 841 16.09 35.01 -20.64
CA GLN A 841 15.11 33.93 -20.86
C GLN A 841 15.71 32.80 -21.70
N ALA A 842 16.49 33.13 -22.72
CA ALA A 842 17.23 32.13 -23.51
C ALA A 842 18.25 31.38 -22.64
N MET A 843 18.95 32.07 -21.73
CA MET A 843 19.90 31.45 -20.82
C MET A 843 19.21 30.54 -19.79
N GLN A 844 18.08 30.96 -19.22
CA GLN A 844 17.26 30.14 -18.32
C GLN A 844 16.70 28.88 -19.01
N GLN A 845 16.27 28.98 -20.27
CA GLN A 845 15.83 27.82 -21.06
C GLN A 845 16.97 26.82 -21.28
N ILE A 846 18.18 27.29 -21.58
CA ILE A 846 19.36 26.43 -21.72
C ILE A 846 19.69 25.75 -20.38
N GLU A 847 19.66 26.47 -19.26
CA GLU A 847 19.92 25.89 -17.93
C GLU A 847 18.89 24.82 -17.54
N ALA A 848 17.60 25.10 -17.75
CA ALA A 848 16.52 24.14 -17.50
C ALA A 848 16.63 22.90 -18.43
N GLY A 849 16.98 23.10 -19.70
CA GLY A 849 17.26 22.03 -20.66
C GLY A 849 18.46 21.16 -20.26
N MET A 850 19.55 21.79 -19.80
CA MET A 850 20.72 21.09 -19.26
C MET A 850 20.37 20.25 -18.03
N LYS A 851 19.67 20.81 -17.04
CA LYS A 851 19.26 20.09 -15.82
C LYS A 851 18.31 18.93 -16.12
N SER A 852 17.39 19.09 -17.08
CA SER A 852 16.54 18.01 -17.59
C SER A 852 17.37 16.90 -18.25
N MET A 853 18.35 17.25 -19.08
CA MET A 853 19.25 16.29 -19.74
C MET A 853 20.19 15.58 -18.76
N GLN A 854 20.74 16.28 -17.76
CA GLN A 854 21.54 15.69 -16.68
C GLN A 854 20.70 14.66 -15.91
N SER A 855 19.53 15.06 -15.42
CA SER A 855 18.57 14.17 -14.74
C SER A 855 18.20 12.94 -15.58
N LYS A 856 17.97 13.10 -16.89
CA LYS A 856 17.72 11.98 -17.80
C LYS A 856 18.92 11.03 -17.95
N ASN A 857 20.14 11.55 -18.00
CA ASN A 857 21.37 10.76 -18.09
C ASN A 857 21.63 9.97 -16.77
N GLU A 858 21.46 10.63 -15.62
CA GLU A 858 21.62 10.03 -14.29
C GLU A 858 20.56 8.95 -14.01
N LEU A 859 19.31 9.15 -14.45
CA LEU A 859 18.28 8.11 -14.45
C LEU A 859 18.63 6.96 -15.41
N GLY A 860 19.12 7.29 -16.62
CA GLY A 860 19.54 6.32 -17.63
C GLY A 860 20.54 5.30 -17.08
N LEU A 861 21.54 5.77 -16.32
CA LEU A 861 22.56 4.94 -15.65
C LEU A 861 22.00 3.99 -14.57
N LEU A 862 20.77 4.21 -14.09
CA LEU A 862 20.11 3.33 -13.10
C LEU A 862 19.20 2.29 -13.76
N ILE A 863 18.57 2.62 -14.90
CA ILE A 863 17.57 1.76 -15.56
C ILE A 863 18.11 1.00 -16.78
N SER A 864 19.21 1.46 -17.38
CA SER A 864 19.77 0.99 -18.65
C SER A 864 21.28 0.70 -18.53
N PRO A 865 21.83 -0.21 -19.36
CA PRO A 865 23.28 -0.43 -19.46
C PRO A 865 24.00 0.57 -20.40
N HIS A 866 23.27 1.54 -20.97
CA HIS A 866 23.83 2.51 -21.91
C HIS A 866 24.56 3.65 -21.18
N ILE A 867 25.83 3.84 -21.49
CA ILE A 867 26.62 4.96 -20.97
C ILE A 867 26.26 6.24 -21.75
N PRO A 868 25.85 7.34 -21.09
CA PRO A 868 25.60 8.61 -21.75
C PRO A 868 26.84 9.12 -22.50
N GLN A 869 26.69 9.56 -23.75
CA GLN A 869 27.82 9.96 -24.62
C GLN A 869 28.69 11.06 -24.00
N VAL A 870 28.10 11.96 -23.21
CA VAL A 870 28.80 13.01 -22.45
C VAL A 870 29.79 12.45 -21.41
N LEU A 871 29.64 11.21 -20.95
CA LEU A 871 30.52 10.60 -19.95
C LEU A 871 31.64 9.75 -20.56
N ILE A 872 31.63 9.48 -21.88
CA ILE A 872 32.62 8.60 -22.52
C ILE A 872 34.07 9.10 -22.35
N GLN A 873 34.30 10.42 -22.34
CA GLN A 873 35.64 10.96 -22.07
C GLN A 873 36.08 10.76 -20.60
N VAL A 874 35.14 10.77 -19.66
CA VAL A 874 35.40 10.41 -18.25
C VAL A 874 35.76 8.93 -18.16
N VAL A 875 35.07 8.04 -18.90
CA VAL A 875 35.41 6.62 -18.97
C VAL A 875 36.80 6.41 -19.60
N LYS A 876 37.15 7.14 -20.67
CA LYS A 876 38.51 7.09 -21.25
C LYS A 876 39.59 7.48 -20.23
N LYS A 877 39.41 8.58 -19.50
CA LYS A 877 40.34 9.00 -18.42
C LYS A 877 40.42 7.95 -17.30
N LEU A 878 39.27 7.44 -16.86
CA LEU A 878 39.14 6.47 -15.78
C LEU A 878 39.98 5.20 -16.07
N PHE A 879 39.88 4.64 -17.27
CA PHE A 879 40.62 3.44 -17.64
C PHE A 879 42.07 3.71 -18.09
N ALA A 880 42.37 4.87 -18.68
CA ALA A 880 43.73 5.21 -19.11
C ALA A 880 44.65 5.67 -17.96
N THR A 881 44.09 6.30 -16.92
CA THR A 881 44.86 7.01 -15.87
C THR A 881 44.44 6.61 -14.47
N ASP A 882 43.16 6.78 -14.11
CA ASP A 882 42.77 6.78 -12.70
C ASP A 882 42.72 5.36 -12.09
N LEU A 883 42.19 4.37 -12.82
CA LEU A 883 42.20 2.96 -12.41
C LEU A 883 43.61 2.35 -12.39
N PRO A 884 44.49 2.54 -13.39
CA PRO A 884 45.90 2.13 -13.30
C PRO A 884 46.62 2.68 -12.06
N ASN A 885 46.44 3.98 -11.76
CA ASN A 885 47.05 4.64 -10.60
C ASN A 885 46.53 4.12 -9.25
N LEU A 886 45.28 3.64 -9.19
CA LEU A 886 44.74 2.98 -8.01
C LEU A 886 45.20 1.51 -7.91
N ARG A 887 45.17 0.77 -9.03
CA ARG A 887 45.60 -0.63 -9.13
C ARG A 887 47.06 -0.84 -8.75
N ALA A 888 47.92 0.13 -9.05
CA ALA A 888 49.34 0.12 -8.66
C ALA A 888 49.58 0.17 -7.14
N LYS A 889 48.55 0.47 -6.34
CA LYS A 889 48.63 0.64 -4.87
C LYS A 889 47.90 -0.47 -4.09
N MET A 890 47.31 -1.43 -4.78
CA MET A 890 46.49 -2.50 -4.19
C MET A 890 47.13 -3.88 -4.32
N ASP A 891 46.91 -4.72 -3.31
CA ASP A 891 47.30 -6.13 -3.35
C ASP A 891 46.34 -6.93 -4.24
N GLN A 892 46.67 -7.00 -5.53
CA GLN A 892 45.86 -7.69 -6.54
C GLN A 892 45.69 -9.19 -6.24
N LYS A 893 46.63 -9.82 -5.51
CA LYS A 893 46.50 -11.24 -5.15
C LYS A 893 45.47 -11.42 -4.03
N LYS A 894 45.47 -10.55 -3.01
CA LYS A 894 44.43 -10.58 -1.98
C LYS A 894 43.05 -10.25 -2.54
N LEU A 895 42.96 -9.33 -3.50
CA LEU A 895 41.70 -8.94 -4.13
C LEU A 895 41.07 -10.11 -4.91
N LEU A 896 41.86 -10.78 -5.76
CA LEU A 896 41.40 -11.92 -6.58
C LEU A 896 40.94 -13.14 -5.76
N PHE A 897 41.42 -13.28 -4.51
CA PHE A 897 41.03 -14.35 -3.58
C PHE A 897 40.17 -13.83 -2.41
N HIS A 898 39.51 -12.68 -2.57
CA HIS A 898 38.64 -12.10 -1.55
C HIS A 898 37.25 -12.74 -1.56
N ASP A 899 36.65 -12.96 -0.38
CA ASP A 899 35.32 -13.57 -0.28
C ASP A 899 34.20 -12.54 -0.44
N TYR A 900 33.48 -12.60 -1.57
CA TYR A 900 32.35 -11.73 -1.89
C TYR A 900 30.97 -12.33 -1.51
N THR A 901 30.92 -13.47 -0.80
CA THR A 901 29.66 -14.18 -0.47
C THR A 901 28.60 -13.26 0.15
N LEU A 902 29.00 -12.34 1.04
CA LEU A 902 28.08 -11.42 1.74
C LEU A 902 27.42 -10.38 0.82
N ILE A 903 27.98 -10.12 -0.36
CA ILE A 903 27.43 -9.15 -1.33
C ILE A 903 26.31 -9.78 -2.17
N GLU A 904 26.41 -11.09 -2.45
CA GLU A 904 25.50 -11.82 -3.35
C GLU A 904 25.31 -11.12 -4.72
N ALA A 905 26.38 -10.54 -5.28
CA ALA A 905 26.38 -9.87 -6.59
C ALA A 905 26.89 -10.76 -7.74
N GLU A 906 27.49 -11.90 -7.41
CA GLU A 906 27.89 -12.93 -8.38
C GLU A 906 26.66 -13.71 -8.86
N ASP A 907 26.51 -13.83 -10.18
CA ASP A 907 25.41 -14.54 -10.84
C ASP A 907 25.89 -15.59 -11.87
N SER A 908 27.15 -16.06 -11.77
CA SER A 908 27.59 -17.16 -12.64
C SER A 908 26.83 -18.45 -12.27
N PRO A 909 26.62 -19.39 -13.21
CA PRO A 909 25.98 -20.67 -12.91
C PRO A 909 26.65 -21.40 -11.74
N GLU A 910 27.98 -21.30 -11.65
CA GLU A 910 28.82 -21.92 -10.63
C GLU A 910 28.61 -21.25 -9.27
N ALA A 911 28.68 -19.92 -9.19
CA ALA A 911 28.48 -19.17 -7.94
C ALA A 911 27.03 -19.27 -7.41
N LEU A 912 26.04 -19.36 -8.31
CA LEU A 912 24.64 -19.59 -7.94
C LEU A 912 24.41 -21.02 -7.43
N LEU A 913 25.03 -22.02 -8.07
CA LEU A 913 25.02 -23.41 -7.62
C LEU A 913 25.73 -23.57 -6.27
N GLU A 914 26.88 -22.91 -6.08
CA GLU A 914 27.59 -22.93 -4.81
C GLU A 914 26.78 -22.27 -3.70
N ARG A 915 26.20 -21.08 -3.94
CA ARG A 915 25.31 -20.40 -2.97
C ARG A 915 24.13 -21.28 -2.55
N LYS A 916 23.54 -22.02 -3.50
CA LYS A 916 22.50 -23.01 -3.23
C LYS A 916 23.01 -24.17 -2.38
N ASN A 917 24.14 -24.77 -2.76
CA ASN A 917 24.72 -25.93 -2.09
C ASN A 917 25.26 -25.62 -0.68
N ARG A 918 25.70 -24.38 -0.41
CA ARG A 918 26.16 -23.93 0.92
C ARG A 918 25.02 -23.87 1.96
N GLY A 919 23.76 -23.80 1.55
CA GLY A 919 22.62 -23.81 2.49
C GLY A 919 22.61 -22.65 3.49
N VAL A 920 23.05 -21.46 3.08
CA VAL A 920 23.09 -20.25 3.92
C VAL A 920 22.38 -19.07 3.26
N LEU A 921 21.91 -18.13 4.08
CA LEU A 921 21.31 -16.86 3.66
C LEU A 921 22.12 -15.69 4.24
N VAL A 922 22.15 -14.54 3.57
CA VAL A 922 22.72 -13.31 4.16
C VAL A 922 21.66 -12.56 4.96
N ASP A 923 21.97 -12.24 6.22
CA ASP A 923 21.14 -11.37 7.06
C ASP A 923 21.16 -9.93 6.53
N SER A 924 19.99 -9.37 6.23
CA SER A 924 19.85 -8.05 5.58
C SER A 924 19.92 -6.85 6.53
N PHE A 925 20.13 -7.09 7.83
CA PHE A 925 20.37 -6.07 8.85
C PHE A 925 21.82 -6.15 9.35
N LYS A 926 22.25 -7.32 9.83
CA LYS A 926 23.59 -7.60 10.35
C LYS A 926 24.65 -7.81 9.26
N HIS A 927 24.25 -8.21 8.05
CA HIS A 927 25.17 -8.65 6.97
C HIS A 927 26.12 -9.79 7.40
N VAL A 928 25.55 -10.85 7.96
CA VAL A 928 26.24 -12.10 8.34
C VAL A 928 25.56 -13.33 7.75
N LEU A 929 26.25 -14.47 7.70
CA LEU A 929 25.68 -15.73 7.21
C LEU A 929 24.76 -16.39 8.26
N LEU A 930 23.50 -16.59 7.87
CA LEU A 930 22.50 -17.36 8.60
C LEU A 930 22.48 -18.80 8.07
N PRO A 931 22.57 -19.84 8.93
CA PRO A 931 22.44 -21.24 8.50
C PRO A 931 20.98 -21.58 8.16
N SER A 932 20.77 -22.49 7.21
CA SER A 932 19.46 -23.14 7.03
C SER A 932 19.10 -24.02 8.23
N ALA A 933 17.82 -24.40 8.34
CA ALA A 933 17.42 -25.39 9.35
C ALA A 933 18.06 -26.77 9.10
N GLU A 934 18.42 -27.11 7.87
CA GLU A 934 19.12 -28.37 7.54
C GLU A 934 20.54 -28.35 8.12
N VAL A 935 21.27 -27.24 7.94
CA VAL A 935 22.60 -27.03 8.54
C VAL A 935 22.54 -27.00 10.07
N LEU A 936 21.44 -26.49 10.65
CA LEU A 936 21.21 -26.54 12.10
C LEU A 936 20.82 -27.95 12.60
N ALA A 937 20.05 -28.73 11.83
CA ALA A 937 19.57 -30.06 12.22
C ALA A 937 20.64 -31.15 12.05
N GLN A 938 21.51 -31.03 11.03
CA GLN A 938 22.65 -31.94 10.83
C GLN A 938 23.73 -31.73 11.91
N LYS A 939 23.83 -30.52 12.49
CA LYS A 939 24.61 -30.28 13.71
C LYS A 939 23.89 -30.87 14.92
N LYS A 940 24.21 -32.12 15.26
CA LYS A 940 23.81 -32.76 16.54
C LYS A 940 24.03 -31.78 17.69
N THR A 941 22.97 -31.52 18.46
CA THR A 941 22.97 -30.53 19.53
C THR A 941 23.81 -30.97 20.73
N VAL A 942 25.06 -30.52 20.77
CA VAL A 942 25.82 -30.45 22.02
C VAL A 942 25.14 -29.40 22.91
N GLN A 943 24.69 -29.80 24.10
CA GLN A 943 24.03 -28.89 25.03
C GLN A 943 25.01 -27.81 25.50
N GLY A 944 24.81 -26.58 25.04
CA GLY A 944 25.60 -25.41 25.44
C GLY A 944 25.92 -24.42 24.31
N GLU A 945 26.02 -24.89 23.06
CA GLU A 945 26.40 -24.03 21.93
C GLU A 945 25.23 -23.22 21.36
N ASN A 946 24.91 -22.09 22.00
CA ASN A 946 24.15 -21.03 21.34
C ASN A 946 24.93 -20.53 20.11
N TYR A 947 24.28 -20.54 18.94
CA TYR A 947 24.92 -20.25 17.65
C TYR A 947 25.47 -18.82 17.59
N GLN A 948 26.76 -18.65 17.87
CA GLN A 948 27.47 -17.41 17.56
C GLN A 948 27.65 -17.33 16.04
N GLY A 949 26.95 -16.40 15.40
CA GLY A 949 27.13 -16.03 13.99
C GLY A 949 28.46 -15.31 13.74
N GLY A 950 29.57 -15.96 14.06
CA GLY A 950 30.92 -15.45 13.84
C GLY A 950 31.45 -15.81 12.45
N LEU A 951 32.31 -14.94 11.91
CA LEU A 951 33.02 -15.14 10.65
C LEU A 951 33.83 -16.45 10.72
N GLY A 952 33.53 -17.41 9.84
CA GLY A 952 34.23 -18.69 9.77
C GLY A 952 35.65 -18.53 9.23
N GLY A 953 36.66 -18.64 10.11
CA GLY A 953 38.06 -18.47 9.72
C GLY A 953 39.05 -18.75 10.85
N VAL A 954 39.34 -20.04 11.06
CA VAL A 954 40.49 -20.62 11.81
C VAL A 954 40.90 -19.89 13.11
N GLY A 955 40.44 -20.40 14.26
CA GLY A 955 40.93 -19.98 15.58
C GLY A 955 39.84 -19.93 16.65
N SER A 956 39.34 -21.08 17.11
CA SER A 956 38.28 -21.17 18.11
C SER A 956 38.80 -21.04 19.55
N PHE A 957 38.23 -20.10 20.31
CA PHE A 957 38.24 -20.11 21.77
C PHE A 957 36.79 -20.04 22.26
N PRO A 958 36.32 -20.98 23.11
CA PRO A 958 34.95 -20.95 23.63
C PRO A 958 34.78 -19.82 24.64
N SER A 959 33.63 -19.14 24.61
CA SER A 959 33.26 -18.13 25.61
C SER A 959 32.00 -18.56 26.36
N PRO A 960 32.03 -18.73 27.69
CA PRO A 960 30.85 -19.15 28.44
C PRO A 960 29.78 -18.06 28.51
N HIS A 961 28.53 -18.52 28.48
CA HIS A 961 27.27 -17.85 28.83
C HIS A 961 27.28 -16.32 28.98
N ILE A 962 27.10 -15.63 27.85
CA ILE A 962 26.44 -14.32 27.82
C ILE A 962 24.97 -14.56 27.41
N LYS A 963 24.02 -13.89 28.06
CA LYS A 963 22.61 -13.86 27.61
C LYS A 963 22.47 -12.98 26.37
N ALA A 964 22.87 -13.53 25.23
CA ALA A 964 22.64 -12.97 23.90
C ALA A 964 21.12 -12.77 23.64
N PRO A 965 20.72 -11.89 22.70
CA PRO A 965 19.32 -11.75 22.29
C PRO A 965 18.79 -13.12 21.85
N VAL A 966 17.63 -13.50 22.37
CA VAL A 966 17.04 -14.82 22.12
C VAL A 966 16.54 -14.87 20.68
N SER A 967 17.21 -15.68 19.87
CA SER A 967 16.76 -16.01 18.52
C SER A 967 15.44 -16.78 18.62
N THR A 968 14.37 -16.28 18.00
CA THR A 968 13.00 -16.84 18.17
C THR A 968 12.77 -18.16 17.42
N GLY A 969 13.81 -18.70 16.77
CA GLY A 969 13.69 -19.83 15.83
C GLY A 969 13.03 -19.47 14.50
N LYS A 970 12.58 -18.22 14.33
CA LYS A 970 11.93 -17.71 13.11
C LYS A 970 12.91 -16.88 12.27
N LEU A 971 12.44 -16.49 11.08
CA LEU A 971 13.13 -15.65 10.12
C LEU A 971 12.15 -14.58 9.62
N ARG A 972 12.62 -13.34 9.44
CA ARG A 972 11.90 -12.29 8.72
C ARG A 972 12.23 -12.42 7.23
N ARG A 973 11.23 -12.57 6.38
CA ARG A 973 11.36 -12.47 4.92
C ARG A 973 10.65 -11.20 4.43
N CYS A 974 11.30 -10.46 3.55
CA CYS A 974 10.68 -9.30 2.92
C CYS A 974 9.71 -9.74 1.83
N THR A 975 8.47 -9.23 1.87
CA THR A 975 7.40 -9.50 0.90
C THR A 975 7.82 -9.23 -0.54
N ARG A 976 8.63 -8.18 -0.76
CA ARG A 976 8.92 -7.60 -2.09
C ARG A 976 10.14 -8.17 -2.79
N CYS A 977 11.17 -8.57 -2.04
CA CYS A 977 12.49 -8.96 -2.59
C CYS A 977 13.09 -10.22 -1.98
N ALA A 978 12.32 -10.96 -1.17
CA ALA A 978 12.73 -12.20 -0.48
C ALA A 978 13.95 -12.09 0.45
N ALA A 979 14.48 -10.88 0.68
CA ALA A 979 15.55 -10.60 1.63
C ALA A 979 15.26 -11.24 3.00
N ALA A 980 16.30 -11.82 3.61
CA ALA A 980 16.21 -12.54 4.87
C ALA A 980 16.82 -11.72 6.01
N MET A 981 16.25 -11.81 7.21
CA MET A 981 16.80 -11.24 8.44
C MET A 981 16.42 -12.18 9.60
N GLU A 982 17.33 -12.40 10.55
CA GLU A 982 17.00 -13.11 11.79
C GLU A 982 15.87 -12.39 12.54
N ASP A 983 14.89 -13.15 13.04
CA ASP A 983 13.90 -12.56 13.94
C ASP A 983 14.51 -12.42 15.34
N ILE A 984 14.80 -11.16 15.71
CA ILE A 984 15.53 -10.77 16.91
C ILE A 984 14.58 -10.03 17.84
N TYR A 985 14.48 -10.49 19.09
CA TYR A 985 13.81 -9.75 20.16
C TYR A 985 14.84 -9.07 21.07
N GLY A 986 14.70 -7.74 21.25
CA GLY A 986 15.61 -6.94 22.05
C GLY A 986 15.06 -6.67 23.46
N HIS A 987 15.72 -7.22 24.49
CA HIS A 987 15.46 -6.83 25.88
C HIS A 987 16.20 -5.55 26.30
N LYS A 988 17.12 -5.05 25.48
CA LYS A 988 17.90 -3.83 25.73
C LYS A 988 17.38 -2.66 24.89
N SER A 989 17.52 -1.43 25.40
CA SER A 989 16.86 -0.26 24.82
C SER A 989 17.51 0.24 23.53
N GLY A 990 18.84 0.13 23.38
CA GLY A 990 19.61 0.52 22.21
C GLY A 990 19.29 -0.34 20.99
N LEU A 991 19.41 -1.66 21.11
CA LEU A 991 19.06 -2.61 20.05
C LEU A 991 17.59 -2.47 19.66
N THR A 992 16.67 -2.36 20.63
CA THR A 992 15.24 -2.16 20.35
C THR A 992 14.95 -0.81 19.70
N TYR A 993 15.68 0.25 20.04
CA TYR A 993 15.57 1.54 19.35
C TYR A 993 16.01 1.44 17.88
N VAL A 994 17.14 0.79 17.59
CA VAL A 994 17.64 0.58 16.22
C VAL A 994 16.66 -0.29 15.42
N LEU A 995 16.23 -1.44 15.97
CA LEU A 995 15.25 -2.31 15.33
C LEU A 995 13.89 -1.62 15.10
N ALA A 996 13.46 -0.74 16.00
CA ALA A 996 12.20 0.01 15.87
C ALA A 996 12.19 1.04 14.72
N GLN A 997 13.36 1.44 14.19
CA GLN A 997 13.46 2.24 12.96
C GLN A 997 13.41 1.38 11.68
N LEU A 998 13.66 0.06 11.79
CA LEU A 998 13.88 -0.87 10.68
C LEU A 998 12.69 -1.82 10.46
N ARG A 999 11.47 -1.26 10.60
CA ARG A 999 10.18 -1.97 10.44
C ARG A 999 9.91 -2.49 9.02
N VAL A 1000 10.71 -2.08 8.06
CA VAL A 1000 10.69 -2.49 6.65
C VAL A 1000 12.11 -2.88 6.22
N CYS A 1001 12.20 -3.69 5.17
CA CYS A 1001 13.46 -4.04 4.53
C CYS A 1001 14.13 -2.81 3.88
N ALA A 1002 15.40 -2.93 3.47
CA ALA A 1002 16.13 -1.90 2.72
C ALA A 1002 15.35 -1.37 1.50
N CYS A 1003 14.57 -2.22 0.82
CA CYS A 1003 13.69 -1.85 -0.30
C CYS A 1003 12.37 -1.16 0.12
N GLY A 1004 12.07 -1.02 1.41
CA GLY A 1004 10.80 -0.49 1.91
C GLY A 1004 9.61 -1.45 1.84
N GLY A 1005 9.82 -2.70 1.41
CA GLY A 1005 8.83 -3.78 1.58
C GLY A 1005 8.77 -4.25 3.04
N TYR A 1006 7.59 -4.66 3.50
CA TYR A 1006 7.37 -5.08 4.88
C TYR A 1006 7.94 -6.49 5.17
N TRP A 1007 8.05 -6.83 6.47
CA TRP A 1007 8.51 -8.12 6.94
C TRP A 1007 7.33 -9.05 7.28
N GLY A 1008 7.35 -10.28 6.77
CA GLY A 1008 6.59 -11.41 7.30
C GLY A 1008 7.49 -12.37 8.08
N LEU A 1009 6.98 -12.96 9.17
CA LEU A 1009 7.66 -14.04 9.88
C LEU A 1009 7.44 -15.39 9.22
N THR A 1010 8.50 -16.19 9.15
CA THR A 1010 8.53 -17.53 8.57
C THR A 1010 9.26 -18.47 9.52
N PRO A 1011 8.97 -19.79 9.52
CA PRO A 1011 9.84 -20.77 10.16
C PRO A 1011 11.25 -20.76 9.53
N ARG A 1012 12.28 -21.10 10.30
CA ARG A 1012 13.61 -21.39 9.74
C ARG A 1012 13.55 -22.66 8.90
N GLY A 1013 14.23 -22.66 7.75
CA GLY A 1013 14.34 -23.80 6.83
C GLY A 1013 13.37 -23.78 5.66
N GLN A 1014 12.17 -23.21 5.84
CA GLN A 1014 11.22 -23.07 4.75
C GLN A 1014 11.61 -21.92 3.80
N THR A 1015 11.86 -22.23 2.52
CA THR A 1015 11.92 -21.21 1.44
C THR A 1015 10.53 -20.79 0.96
N LYS A 1016 9.52 -21.64 1.22
CA LYS A 1016 8.09 -21.45 0.92
C LYS A 1016 7.30 -21.29 2.21
N VAL A 1017 6.55 -20.19 2.31
CA VAL A 1017 5.67 -19.80 3.43
C VAL A 1017 4.22 -19.94 3.02
#